data_AF-A0A9X6NC95-F1
#
_entry.id   AF-A0A9X6NC95-F1
#
_cell.length_a   1.000
_cell.length_b   1.000
_cell.length_c   1.000
_cell.angle_alpha   90.00
_cell.angle_beta   90.00
_cell.angle_gamma   90.00
#
_symmetry.space_group_name_H-M   'P 1'
#
loop_
_entity.id
_entity.type
_entity.pdbx_description
1 polymer ?
#
loop_
_entity_poly.entity_id
_entity_poly.type
_entity_poly.pdbx_seq_one_letter_code
_entity_poly.pdbx_strand_id
1 'polypeptide(L)'
;MDRDTSYYSDSSYSPSTYTGAAAPAPLGHGGAYASGNSGSLQSGLSNMSVSSQSTGTLRRSGGTLSKSKSGFRLSSLSFSRHHKSPVSSSAEPKEDSGTNGFLELRRFIKQSAEFAKELTSILQERSELEANYAKSLSKISSRLARVSKDAVGTLANAWIGVATEMEQEAELHRSVAEFVSQEVAQPLRVLNDTHSKSRKAIEAVVERAEKTLVDKRDQEFKAKRNSYSLAKDLEKLQEQIINVKLGKVKSSGEKEVGKLQAKKHKLGDAVRHEEREYHDACLRSERSRQDWEIVIFKSANHLQNVEEERRKFLQETGVKYVNLMASVAPKYVLICDKMRENMARVDLNLDIQSIISERGTSPNIQEQILCDFFAEDRVNVMSKERRIEGLQKVHAMIAEDIQKEVKSREGIMHLAQVYRDTPNYSTEEGQAEVTEKQQQCESMLRFLHACNHKVLVALADIEGSEKPRHALQRFMERDRDKNSLPMTILRIPEWVARDLRPDDHGNIVSTAPPGSPPSNLERMSSRSSSTSAAGSLGRKDGARHSAIVQGNIYPNVKHGSFDTVDHAVVPEMPPPYSEACKGRCRAVYEYQARMPDELTIYPGDSIFIHAKQSDGWWRGELRGKMGAFPACYVEET
;
A
#
# COMPACT_ATOMS: atom_id res chain seq x y z
N MET A 1 35.73 2.13 51.52
CA MET A 1 35.52 1.22 50.37
C MET A 1 34.45 1.85 49.47
N ASP A 2 34.63 3.07 48.96
CA ASP A 2 35.59 3.53 47.91
C ASP A 2 35.04 3.12 46.53
N ARG A 3 34.74 4.01 45.56
CA ARG A 3 35.05 5.44 45.31
C ARG A 3 33.77 6.17 44.78
N ASP A 4 33.48 7.44 45.05
CA ASP A 4 34.12 8.69 44.56
C ASP A 4 34.12 8.86 43.01
N THR A 5 33.78 9.99 42.38
CA THR A 5 33.00 11.21 42.75
C THR A 5 32.56 11.96 41.46
N SER A 6 31.79 13.04 41.58
CA SER A 6 31.32 13.97 40.52
C SER A 6 32.41 14.67 39.70
N TYR A 7 32.09 15.21 38.50
CA TYR A 7 32.09 16.67 38.23
C TYR A 7 31.47 17.12 36.87
N TYR A 8 31.10 18.40 36.80
CA TYR A 8 30.47 19.17 35.70
C TYR A 8 31.37 19.44 34.47
N SER A 9 30.74 19.74 33.32
CA SER A 9 30.93 21.04 32.64
C SER A 9 29.88 21.32 31.55
N ASP A 10 29.54 22.59 31.39
CA ASP A 10 28.55 23.20 30.49
C ASP A 10 29.27 24.28 29.67
N SER A 11 29.02 24.41 28.36
CA SER A 11 29.31 25.66 27.61
C SER A 11 28.76 25.70 26.15
N SER A 12 27.80 26.61 25.92
CA SER A 12 27.80 27.69 24.91
C SER A 12 27.82 27.47 23.38
N TYR A 13 26.86 28.17 22.71
CA TYR A 13 26.96 28.88 21.41
C TYR A 13 27.14 28.04 20.11
N SER A 14 26.58 28.39 18.94
CA SER A 14 25.58 29.40 18.51
C SER A 14 25.07 29.07 17.09
N PRO A 15 23.88 29.56 16.66
CA PRO A 15 23.41 29.41 15.28
C PRO A 15 24.00 30.48 14.35
N SER A 16 24.51 30.09 13.18
CA SER A 16 25.04 31.02 12.17
C SER A 16 23.95 31.57 11.23
N THR A 17 24.10 32.82 10.80
CA THR A 17 23.13 33.57 9.98
C THR A 17 23.84 34.53 9.01
N TYR A 18 23.27 34.70 7.81
CA TYR A 18 23.61 35.72 6.78
C TYR A 18 25.03 35.63 6.15
N THR A 19 25.28 36.03 4.89
CA THR A 19 24.79 37.15 4.05
C THR A 19 24.69 36.73 2.57
N GLY A 20 24.05 37.45 1.63
CA GLY A 20 23.28 38.71 1.69
C GLY A 20 22.92 39.26 0.29
N ALA A 21 22.42 40.51 0.26
CA ALA A 21 22.01 41.32 -0.90
C ALA A 21 20.71 40.90 -1.65
N ALA A 22 19.86 41.82 -2.11
CA ALA A 22 19.63 43.23 -1.73
C ALA A 22 18.23 43.66 -2.22
N ALA A 23 17.56 44.56 -1.50
CA ALA A 23 16.31 45.20 -1.94
C ALA A 23 16.51 46.71 -2.08
N PRO A 24 15.75 47.39 -2.96
CA PRO A 24 15.41 48.79 -2.80
C PRO A 24 13.93 48.96 -2.36
N ALA A 25 13.71 49.97 -1.50
CA ALA A 25 12.42 50.33 -0.92
C ALA A 25 11.56 51.19 -1.89
N PRO A 26 10.24 51.39 -1.62
CA PRO A 26 9.35 52.08 -2.55
C PRO A 26 9.39 53.60 -2.42
N LEU A 27 9.11 54.29 -3.52
CA LEU A 27 8.73 55.71 -3.55
C LEU A 27 7.21 55.84 -3.58
N GLY A 28 6.65 56.79 -2.85
CA GLY A 28 5.26 57.21 -2.99
C GLY A 28 5.15 58.73 -3.00
N HIS A 29 4.26 59.28 -3.83
CA HIS A 29 3.48 60.50 -3.57
C HIS A 29 2.54 60.88 -4.75
N GLY A 30 1.30 61.27 -4.43
CA GLY A 30 0.66 62.44 -5.07
C GLY A 30 -0.53 62.23 -6.04
N GLY A 31 -1.69 62.86 -5.71
CA GLY A 31 -2.81 63.16 -6.63
C GLY A 31 -3.92 62.08 -6.69
N ALA A 32 -5.08 62.15 -6.03
CA ALA A 32 -6.09 63.21 -5.76
C ALA A 32 -7.04 63.51 -6.94
N TYR A 33 -8.34 63.19 -6.79
CA TYR A 33 -9.51 64.10 -6.92
C TYR A 33 -10.86 63.36 -6.71
N ALA A 34 -11.77 63.96 -5.91
CA ALA A 34 -13.26 63.97 -5.88
C ALA A 34 -14.11 62.73 -6.35
N SER A 35 -15.33 62.41 -5.87
CA SER A 35 -16.28 62.86 -4.80
C SER A 35 -17.53 61.93 -4.89
N GLY A 36 -18.41 61.66 -3.91
CA GLY A 36 -18.61 62.10 -2.52
C GLY A 36 -19.95 61.54 -1.94
N ASN A 37 -20.22 61.74 -0.63
CA ASN A 37 -21.50 61.55 0.14
C ASN A 37 -22.24 60.18 0.13
N SER A 38 -23.00 59.72 1.16
CA SER A 38 -23.15 59.98 2.63
C SER A 38 -24.35 59.12 3.14
N GLY A 39 -24.51 58.56 4.35
CA GLY A 39 -23.72 58.47 5.61
C GLY A 39 -23.93 57.07 6.26
N SER A 40 -23.48 56.73 7.49
CA SER A 40 -23.71 57.26 8.86
C SER A 40 -25.10 56.86 9.42
N LEU A 41 -25.27 56.17 10.56
CA LEU A 41 -24.51 55.97 11.82
C LEU A 41 -24.54 54.45 12.23
N GLN A 42 -23.93 53.88 13.29
CA GLN A 42 -23.06 54.36 14.40
C GLN A 42 -22.14 53.24 15.00
N SER A 43 -21.68 53.46 16.24
CA SER A 43 -20.81 52.72 17.18
C SER A 43 -21.49 51.59 18.00
N GLY A 44 -20.78 50.66 18.68
CA GLY A 44 -19.34 50.44 18.84
C GLY A 44 -18.83 50.51 20.31
N LEU A 45 -17.87 49.63 20.66
CA LEU A 45 -17.03 49.62 21.91
C LEU A 45 -17.76 49.21 23.22
N SER A 46 -17.13 48.70 24.31
CA SER A 46 -15.76 48.25 24.67
C SER A 46 -15.85 47.38 25.96
N ASN A 47 -15.19 46.23 26.13
CA ASN A 47 -13.77 45.96 26.49
C ASN A 47 -13.41 45.99 28.01
N MET A 48 -12.64 44.97 28.46
CA MET A 48 -11.68 44.93 29.60
C MET A 48 -12.07 44.77 31.10
N SER A 49 -11.97 43.53 31.60
CA SER A 49 -10.96 42.98 32.56
C SER A 49 -10.71 43.48 34.02
N VAL A 50 -10.73 42.52 34.96
CA VAL A 50 -9.67 42.14 35.97
C VAL A 50 -9.69 42.61 37.47
N SER A 51 -9.81 41.60 38.37
CA SER A 51 -9.33 41.46 39.79
C SER A 51 -9.95 42.37 40.91
N SER A 52 -10.05 42.04 42.20
CA SER A 52 -9.18 41.29 43.13
C SER A 52 -9.82 41.03 44.54
N GLN A 53 -9.44 39.93 45.22
CA GLN A 53 -9.28 39.65 46.68
C GLN A 53 -10.19 40.26 47.80
N SER A 54 -10.69 39.41 48.73
CA SER A 54 -10.43 39.53 50.20
C SER A 54 -10.85 38.31 51.08
N THR A 55 -9.88 37.75 51.81
CA THR A 55 -9.87 37.08 53.15
C THR A 55 -11.13 36.59 53.90
N GLY A 56 -11.01 35.40 54.54
CA GLY A 56 -11.81 34.95 55.72
C GLY A 56 -11.39 33.56 56.25
N THR A 57 -11.27 33.34 57.57
CA THR A 57 -10.47 32.24 58.16
C THR A 57 -11.18 31.31 59.18
N LEU A 58 -10.71 30.06 59.27
CA LEU A 58 -10.79 29.07 60.39
C LEU A 58 -12.15 28.54 60.91
N ARG A 59 -12.38 27.21 60.77
CA ARG A 59 -12.24 26.22 61.88
C ARG A 59 -12.32 24.75 61.41
N ARG A 60 -11.74 23.83 62.20
CA ARG A 60 -11.73 22.36 62.02
C ARG A 60 -12.94 21.68 62.69
N SER A 61 -13.48 20.65 62.05
CA SER A 61 -13.92 19.39 62.69
C SER A 61 -13.88 18.25 61.65
N GLY A 62 -13.57 17.03 62.07
CA GLY A 62 -13.28 15.91 61.17
C GLY A 62 -14.50 15.06 60.78
N GLY A 63 -14.38 14.34 59.66
CA GLY A 63 -15.35 13.35 59.19
C GLY A 63 -14.79 12.57 57.98
N THR A 64 -14.86 11.25 58.02
CA THR A 64 -14.21 10.34 57.07
C THR A 64 -15.11 9.87 55.91
N LEU A 65 -14.48 9.44 54.82
CA LEU A 65 -15.01 8.63 53.70
C LEU A 65 -16.17 9.22 52.85
N SER A 66 -15.90 9.51 51.57
CA SER A 66 -16.24 8.61 50.44
C SER A 66 -16.10 9.32 49.08
N LYS A 67 -15.69 8.59 48.03
CA LYS A 67 -15.54 9.13 46.67
C LYS A 67 -16.91 9.29 46.00
N SER A 68 -17.36 10.52 45.81
CA SER A 68 -18.52 10.81 44.94
C SER A 68 -18.14 10.71 43.46
N LYS A 69 -18.76 9.78 42.73
CA LYS A 69 -18.78 9.82 41.26
C LYS A 69 -19.93 10.73 40.83
N SER A 70 -19.61 11.87 40.22
CA SER A 70 -20.58 12.79 39.62
C SER A 70 -21.14 12.20 38.32
N GLY A 71 -22.16 11.35 38.44
CA GLY A 71 -23.01 11.00 37.30
C GLY A 71 -23.96 12.15 36.98
N PHE A 72 -23.99 12.60 35.72
CA PHE A 72 -25.01 13.52 35.23
C PHE A 72 -26.39 12.87 35.39
N ARG A 73 -27.17 13.32 36.38
CA ARG A 73 -28.61 13.02 36.39
C ARG A 73 -29.28 13.90 35.36
N LEU A 74 -29.73 13.31 34.26
CA LEU A 74 -30.84 13.88 33.51
C LEU A 74 -32.01 14.06 34.48
N SER A 75 -32.50 15.29 34.58
CA SER A 75 -33.58 15.64 35.49
C SER A 75 -34.83 14.87 35.13
N SER A 76 -35.40 14.18 36.12
CA SER A 76 -36.84 14.07 36.36
C SER A 76 -37.72 14.23 35.11
N LEU A 77 -38.20 13.09 34.57
CA LEU A 77 -39.47 13.07 33.84
C LEU A 77 -40.58 13.46 34.82
N SER A 78 -40.74 14.76 35.05
CA SER A 78 -41.78 15.32 35.90
C SER A 78 -43.10 15.20 35.16
N PHE A 79 -43.95 14.29 35.63
CA PHE A 79 -45.33 14.18 35.17
C PHE A 79 -46.09 15.44 35.62
N SER A 80 -46.15 16.43 34.73
CA SER A 80 -46.59 17.78 35.07
C SER A 80 -48.09 17.82 35.36
N ARG A 81 -48.47 17.96 36.62
CA ARG A 81 -49.85 18.33 37.00
C ARG A 81 -50.08 19.78 36.62
N HIS A 82 -50.83 20.02 35.55
CA HIS A 82 -51.32 21.36 35.25
C HIS A 82 -52.72 21.60 35.84
N HIS A 83 -52.79 22.61 36.70
CA HIS A 83 -54.03 23.17 37.23
C HIS A 83 -54.86 23.79 36.10
N LYS A 84 -56.17 23.52 36.06
CA LYS A 84 -57.10 24.24 35.18
C LYS A 84 -57.58 25.54 35.84
N SER A 85 -57.71 26.58 35.01
CA SER A 85 -58.66 27.68 35.13
C SER A 85 -59.18 28.03 33.70
N PRO A 86 -60.37 28.64 33.53
CA PRO A 86 -61.25 28.24 32.42
C PRO A 86 -61.50 29.29 31.30
N VAL A 87 -62.26 28.87 30.27
CA VAL A 87 -62.91 29.66 29.17
C VAL A 87 -61.99 29.97 27.96
N SER A 88 -62.21 29.50 26.72
CA SER A 88 -63.45 29.38 25.92
C SER A 88 -63.32 28.48 24.67
N SER A 89 -64.47 27.98 24.20
CA SER A 89 -64.86 27.51 22.85
C SER A 89 -63.85 26.91 21.83
N SER A 90 -64.21 25.67 21.45
CA SER A 90 -64.17 25.06 20.10
C SER A 90 -62.89 24.37 19.59
N ALA A 91 -63.09 23.10 19.18
CA ALA A 91 -62.16 22.21 18.49
C ALA A 91 -60.88 21.78 19.23
N GLU A 92 -61.00 20.91 20.24
CA GLU A 92 -59.88 20.07 20.70
C GLU A 92 -59.69 18.87 19.75
N PRO A 93 -58.49 18.64 19.17
CA PRO A 93 -58.09 17.30 18.75
C PRO A 93 -57.85 16.44 20.02
N LYS A 94 -58.09 15.13 19.94
CA LYS A 94 -57.80 14.22 21.06
C LYS A 94 -56.29 14.12 21.29
N GLU A 95 -55.78 14.80 22.32
CA GLU A 95 -54.43 14.53 22.83
C GLU A 95 -54.42 13.26 23.68
N ASP A 96 -53.93 12.14 23.11
CA ASP A 96 -53.61 10.89 23.83
C ASP A 96 -52.33 11.04 24.67
N SER A 97 -52.27 12.06 25.52
CA SER A 97 -51.09 12.43 26.32
C SER A 97 -50.89 11.60 27.59
N GLY A 98 -51.83 10.70 27.93
CA GLY A 98 -51.75 9.83 29.12
C GLY A 98 -51.09 8.46 28.90
N THR A 99 -51.09 7.93 27.68
CA THR A 99 -50.85 6.49 27.43
C THR A 99 -49.61 6.20 26.56
N ASN A 100 -49.10 7.19 25.82
CA ASN A 100 -48.10 6.96 24.76
C ASN A 100 -46.64 6.88 25.21
N GLY A 101 -46.28 7.36 26.41
CA GLY A 101 -44.87 7.49 26.81
C GLY A 101 -44.07 6.18 26.77
N PHE A 102 -44.66 5.06 27.22
CA PHE A 102 -44.00 3.75 27.15
C PHE A 102 -43.97 3.18 25.71
N LEU A 103 -44.99 3.47 24.89
CA LEU A 103 -45.05 3.01 23.50
C LEU A 103 -43.99 3.70 22.63
N GLU A 104 -43.80 5.01 22.79
CA GLU A 104 -42.74 5.75 22.12
C GLU A 104 -41.35 5.35 22.60
N LEU A 105 -41.15 5.14 23.92
CA LEU A 105 -39.90 4.57 24.43
C LEU A 105 -39.62 3.18 23.81
N ARG A 106 -40.62 2.30 23.77
CA ARG A 106 -40.51 0.97 23.14
C ARG A 106 -40.12 1.07 21.66
N ARG A 107 -40.75 1.99 20.91
CA ARG A 107 -40.45 2.27 19.50
C ARG A 107 -39.00 2.74 19.32
N PHE A 108 -38.59 3.69 20.15
CA PHE A 108 -37.24 4.25 20.15
C PHE A 108 -36.16 3.19 20.40
N ILE A 109 -36.32 2.37 21.46
CA ILE A 109 -35.36 1.28 21.77
C ILE A 109 -35.31 0.25 20.64
N LYS A 110 -36.43 -0.06 19.99
CA LYS A 110 -36.44 -0.97 18.83
C LYS A 110 -35.65 -0.37 17.66
N GLN A 111 -35.78 0.92 17.40
CA GLN A 111 -35.03 1.62 16.36
C GLN A 111 -33.52 1.72 16.70
N SER A 112 -33.17 1.95 17.97
CA SER A 112 -31.78 2.06 18.42
C SER A 112 -31.04 0.70 18.41
N ALA A 113 -31.76 -0.40 18.61
CA ALA A 113 -31.27 -1.77 18.42
C ALA A 113 -31.08 -2.14 16.93
N GLU A 114 -31.95 -1.67 16.04
CA GLU A 114 -31.77 -1.87 14.59
C GLU A 114 -30.54 -1.11 14.08
N PHE A 115 -30.34 0.14 14.50
CA PHE A 115 -29.11 0.89 14.22
C PHE A 115 -27.84 0.14 14.69
N ALA A 116 -27.87 -0.45 15.88
CA ALA A 116 -26.73 -1.22 16.40
C ALA A 116 -26.46 -2.50 15.57
N LYS A 117 -27.51 -3.15 15.07
CA LYS A 117 -27.43 -4.30 14.17
C LYS A 117 -26.83 -3.92 12.80
N GLU A 118 -27.31 -2.85 12.18
CA GLU A 118 -26.77 -2.36 10.90
C GLU A 118 -25.30 -1.95 11.04
N LEU A 119 -24.95 -1.22 12.11
CA LEU A 119 -23.55 -0.88 12.42
C LEU A 119 -22.67 -2.12 12.61
N THR A 120 -23.20 -3.19 13.21
CA THR A 120 -22.50 -4.47 13.33
C THR A 120 -22.24 -5.12 11.97
N SER A 121 -23.19 -5.04 11.01
CA SER A 121 -23.00 -5.53 9.65
C SER A 121 -21.89 -4.75 8.93
N ILE A 122 -21.99 -3.41 8.95
CA ILE A 122 -21.02 -2.51 8.32
C ILE A 122 -19.60 -2.76 8.85
N LEU A 123 -19.44 -2.97 10.16
CA LEU A 123 -18.14 -3.25 10.78
C LEU A 123 -17.63 -4.66 10.45
N GLN A 124 -18.52 -5.65 10.31
CA GLN A 124 -18.17 -7.00 9.86
C GLN A 124 -17.69 -6.98 8.40
N GLU A 125 -18.42 -6.33 7.50
CA GLU A 125 -18.04 -6.11 6.10
C GLU A 125 -16.70 -5.34 6.00
N ARG A 126 -16.51 -4.32 6.85
CA ARG A 126 -15.26 -3.55 6.95
C ARG A 126 -14.06 -4.37 7.43
N SER A 127 -14.28 -5.44 8.21
CA SER A 127 -13.26 -6.43 8.58
C SER A 127 -12.95 -7.37 7.43
N GLU A 128 -13.98 -7.87 6.74
CA GLU A 128 -13.84 -8.81 5.62
C GLU A 128 -13.11 -8.20 4.42
N LEU A 129 -13.32 -6.91 4.14
CA LEU A 129 -12.56 -6.17 3.12
C LEU A 129 -11.05 -6.17 3.41
N GLU A 130 -10.64 -5.98 4.66
CA GLU A 130 -9.22 -5.98 5.06
C GLU A 130 -8.62 -7.38 5.00
N ALA A 131 -9.35 -8.40 5.46
CA ALA A 131 -8.92 -9.78 5.36
C ALA A 131 -8.72 -10.20 3.89
N ASN A 132 -9.57 -9.72 2.98
CA ASN A 132 -9.47 -9.97 1.55
C ASN A 132 -8.30 -9.20 0.90
N TYR A 133 -8.05 -7.95 1.30
CA TYR A 133 -6.87 -7.18 0.86
C TYR A 133 -5.57 -7.86 1.32
N ALA A 134 -5.44 -8.14 2.63
CA ALA A 134 -4.32 -8.86 3.22
C ALA A 134 -4.01 -10.19 2.51
N LYS A 135 -5.05 -11.01 2.27
CA LYS A 135 -4.93 -12.31 1.60
C LYS A 135 -4.51 -12.18 0.12
N SER A 136 -4.89 -11.08 -0.54
CA SER A 136 -4.52 -10.83 -1.93
C SER A 136 -3.10 -10.27 -2.04
N LEU A 137 -2.73 -9.38 -1.12
CA LEU A 137 -1.39 -8.80 -1.02
C LEU A 137 -0.32 -9.85 -0.70
N SER A 138 -0.60 -10.75 0.26
CA SER A 138 0.27 -11.88 0.60
C SER A 138 0.54 -12.83 -0.58
N LYS A 139 -0.48 -13.07 -1.44
CA LYS A 139 -0.31 -13.86 -2.68
C LYS A 139 0.61 -13.20 -3.70
N ILE A 140 0.57 -11.87 -3.83
CA ILE A 140 1.46 -11.17 -4.78
C ILE A 140 2.86 -10.96 -4.21
N SER A 141 2.99 -10.74 -2.90
CA SER A 141 4.27 -10.77 -2.17
C SER A 141 5.00 -12.11 -2.39
N SER A 142 4.36 -13.23 -2.04
CA SER A 142 4.96 -14.56 -2.20
C SER A 142 5.31 -14.91 -3.65
N ARG A 143 4.53 -14.41 -4.63
CA ARG A 143 4.87 -14.52 -6.06
C ARG A 143 6.10 -13.68 -6.44
N LEU A 144 6.19 -12.44 -5.97
CA LEU A 144 7.33 -11.54 -6.19
C LEU A 144 8.62 -12.12 -5.57
N ALA A 145 8.55 -12.59 -4.32
CA ALA A 145 9.65 -13.25 -3.64
C ALA A 145 10.13 -14.51 -4.38
N ARG A 146 9.22 -15.25 -5.04
CA ARG A 146 9.60 -16.43 -5.85
C ARG A 146 10.32 -16.02 -7.13
N VAL A 147 9.75 -15.13 -7.94
CA VAL A 147 10.36 -14.70 -9.22
C VAL A 147 11.72 -14.04 -9.00
N SER A 148 11.88 -13.30 -7.90
CA SER A 148 13.14 -12.62 -7.57
C SER A 148 14.27 -13.58 -7.17
N LYS A 149 13.97 -14.84 -6.78
CA LYS A 149 15.01 -15.83 -6.44
C LYS A 149 15.71 -16.44 -7.65
N ASP A 150 15.11 -16.36 -8.83
CA ASP A 150 15.68 -16.88 -10.07
C ASP A 150 16.66 -15.87 -10.72
N ALA A 151 16.71 -14.65 -10.20
CA ALA A 151 17.65 -13.59 -10.56
C ALA A 151 18.87 -13.57 -9.63
N VAL A 152 19.98 -13.02 -10.13
CA VAL A 152 21.27 -12.94 -9.42
C VAL A 152 21.54 -11.48 -9.03
N GLY A 153 22.23 -11.27 -7.91
CA GLY A 153 22.75 -9.95 -7.50
C GLY A 153 21.95 -9.22 -6.43
N THR A 154 22.40 -8.02 -6.11
CA THR A 154 21.80 -7.06 -5.17
C THR A 154 20.41 -6.60 -5.63
N LEU A 155 20.16 -6.44 -6.92
CA LEU A 155 18.83 -6.11 -7.45
C LEU A 155 17.80 -7.20 -7.14
N ALA A 156 18.18 -8.46 -7.30
CA ALA A 156 17.34 -9.61 -6.94
C ALA A 156 17.02 -9.62 -5.44
N ASN A 157 18.04 -9.41 -4.60
CA ASN A 157 17.88 -9.32 -3.15
C ASN A 157 17.01 -8.12 -2.71
N ALA A 158 17.12 -6.97 -3.37
CA ALA A 158 16.28 -5.80 -3.10
C ALA A 158 14.79 -6.10 -3.35
N TRP A 159 14.46 -6.76 -4.46
CA TRP A 159 13.08 -7.17 -4.75
C TRP A 159 12.55 -8.25 -3.80
N ILE A 160 13.39 -9.16 -3.29
CA ILE A 160 13.04 -10.07 -2.19
C ILE A 160 12.74 -9.28 -0.90
N GLY A 161 13.51 -8.22 -0.62
CA GLY A 161 13.25 -7.29 0.48
C GLY A 161 11.92 -6.56 0.34
N VAL A 162 11.61 -6.01 -0.84
CA VAL A 162 10.32 -5.37 -1.14
C VAL A 162 9.16 -6.37 -0.97
N ALA A 163 9.31 -7.61 -1.44
CA ALA A 163 8.31 -8.66 -1.22
C ALA A 163 8.10 -8.97 0.27
N THR A 164 9.16 -8.97 1.07
CA THR A 164 9.09 -9.20 2.52
C THR A 164 8.31 -8.10 3.23
N GLU A 165 8.57 -6.83 2.91
CA GLU A 165 7.83 -5.70 3.48
C GLU A 165 6.37 -5.64 2.96
N MET A 166 6.10 -6.14 1.75
CA MET A 166 4.74 -6.32 1.24
C MET A 166 3.94 -7.39 2.02
N GLU A 167 4.59 -8.41 2.59
CA GLU A 167 3.92 -9.32 3.55
C GLU A 167 3.71 -8.66 4.92
N GLN A 168 4.60 -7.74 5.34
CA GLN A 168 4.36 -6.95 6.58
C GLN A 168 3.15 -6.02 6.42
N GLU A 169 2.93 -5.45 5.23
CA GLU A 169 1.69 -4.73 4.90
C GLU A 169 0.49 -5.69 4.95
N ALA A 170 0.59 -6.86 4.34
CA ALA A 170 -0.48 -7.87 4.40
C ALA A 170 -0.84 -8.26 5.85
N GLU A 171 0.14 -8.42 6.73
CA GLU A 171 -0.07 -8.69 8.16
C GLU A 171 -0.67 -7.49 8.91
N LEU A 172 -0.29 -6.26 8.57
CA LEU A 172 -0.91 -5.06 9.14
C LEU A 172 -2.41 -5.00 8.83
N HIS A 173 -2.81 -5.26 7.59
CA HIS A 173 -4.22 -5.32 7.20
C HIS A 173 -4.94 -6.52 7.85
N ARG A 174 -4.28 -7.68 7.99
CA ARG A 174 -4.79 -8.87 8.69
C ARG A 174 -5.10 -8.56 10.17
N SER A 175 -4.18 -7.87 10.85
CA SER A 175 -4.35 -7.40 12.22
C SER A 175 -5.50 -6.38 12.37
N VAL A 176 -5.69 -5.48 11.41
CA VAL A 176 -6.85 -4.55 11.38
C VAL A 176 -8.16 -5.32 11.22
N ALA A 177 -8.21 -6.29 10.29
CA ALA A 177 -9.37 -7.15 10.09
C ALA A 177 -9.76 -7.87 11.39
N GLU A 178 -8.79 -8.50 12.04
CA GLU A 178 -8.99 -9.26 13.27
C GLU A 178 -9.50 -8.38 14.41
N PHE A 179 -8.88 -7.22 14.63
CA PHE A 179 -9.31 -6.28 15.67
C PHE A 179 -10.74 -5.77 15.42
N VAL A 180 -11.09 -5.36 14.19
CA VAL A 180 -12.44 -4.88 13.88
C VAL A 180 -13.49 -5.99 14.08
N SER A 181 -13.15 -7.25 13.78
CA SER A 181 -14.03 -8.38 14.06
C SER A 181 -14.18 -8.65 15.56
N GLN A 182 -13.07 -8.84 16.28
CA GLN A 182 -13.06 -9.36 17.66
C GLN A 182 -13.32 -8.28 18.73
N GLU A 183 -12.81 -7.07 18.56
CA GLU A 183 -12.86 -6.01 19.58
C GLU A 183 -14.00 -4.99 19.39
N VAL A 184 -14.65 -5.03 18.22
CA VAL A 184 -15.63 -4.04 17.77
C VAL A 184 -16.95 -4.70 17.32
N ALA A 185 -16.95 -5.52 16.27
CA ALA A 185 -18.17 -6.09 15.68
C ALA A 185 -18.81 -7.20 16.54
N GLN A 186 -18.04 -8.22 16.94
CA GLN A 186 -18.54 -9.33 17.77
C GLN A 186 -19.07 -8.85 19.14
N PRO A 187 -18.37 -7.95 19.88
CA PRO A 187 -18.87 -7.42 21.15
C PRO A 187 -20.18 -6.63 20.99
N LEU A 188 -20.33 -5.85 19.91
CA LEU A 188 -21.58 -5.13 19.61
C LEU A 188 -22.74 -6.08 19.30
N ARG A 189 -22.49 -7.17 18.58
CA ARG A 189 -23.47 -8.25 18.33
C ARG A 189 -23.98 -8.85 19.63
N VAL A 190 -23.07 -9.26 20.52
CA VAL A 190 -23.39 -9.88 21.83
C VAL A 190 -24.20 -8.93 22.71
N LEU A 191 -23.86 -7.64 22.73
CA LEU A 191 -24.63 -6.62 23.45
C LEU A 191 -26.05 -6.52 22.89
N ASN A 192 -26.20 -6.39 21.57
CA ASN A 192 -27.50 -6.21 20.93
C ASN A 192 -28.42 -7.42 21.13
N ASP A 193 -27.88 -8.65 21.07
CA ASP A 193 -28.64 -9.87 21.37
C ASP A 193 -29.10 -9.92 22.84
N THR A 194 -28.25 -9.50 23.76
CA THR A 194 -28.55 -9.42 25.20
C THR A 194 -29.64 -8.38 25.48
N HIS A 195 -29.52 -7.19 24.88
CA HIS A 195 -30.51 -6.11 24.96
C HIS A 195 -31.85 -6.50 24.32
N SER A 196 -31.82 -7.20 23.19
CA SER A 196 -33.01 -7.72 22.50
C SER A 196 -33.79 -8.73 23.36
N LYS A 197 -33.08 -9.65 24.05
CA LYS A 197 -33.67 -10.58 25.02
C LYS A 197 -34.27 -9.84 26.24
N SER A 198 -33.52 -8.89 26.80
CA SER A 198 -33.97 -8.05 27.92
C SER A 198 -35.27 -7.29 27.56
N ARG A 199 -35.28 -6.57 26.42
CA ARG A 199 -36.45 -5.83 25.92
C ARG A 199 -37.69 -6.72 25.78
N LYS A 200 -37.58 -7.89 25.15
CA LYS A 200 -38.70 -8.83 24.97
C LYS A 200 -39.28 -9.31 26.31
N ALA A 201 -38.43 -9.55 27.30
CA ALA A 201 -38.87 -9.94 28.64
C ALA A 201 -39.67 -8.81 29.34
N ILE A 202 -39.22 -7.56 29.20
CA ILE A 202 -39.92 -6.37 29.71
C ILE A 202 -41.29 -6.20 29.03
N GLU A 203 -41.32 -6.26 27.69
CA GLU A 203 -42.55 -6.14 26.90
C GLU A 203 -43.60 -7.16 27.35
N ALA A 204 -43.20 -8.42 27.54
CA ALA A 204 -44.08 -9.47 28.03
C ALA A 204 -44.53 -9.31 29.49
N VAL A 205 -43.82 -8.54 30.34
CA VAL A 205 -44.28 -8.18 31.70
C VAL A 205 -45.33 -7.08 31.61
N VAL A 206 -45.11 -6.05 30.80
CA VAL A 206 -46.05 -4.93 30.61
C VAL A 206 -47.36 -5.40 30.00
N GLU A 207 -47.30 -6.19 28.92
CA GLU A 207 -48.49 -6.71 28.21
C GLU A 207 -49.40 -7.54 29.15
N ARG A 208 -48.82 -8.33 30.05
CA ARG A 208 -49.59 -9.08 31.07
C ARG A 208 -50.27 -8.16 32.10
N ALA A 209 -49.58 -7.11 32.54
CA ALA A 209 -50.16 -6.14 33.48
C ALA A 209 -51.28 -5.32 32.82
N GLU A 210 -51.07 -4.89 31.58
CA GLU A 210 -52.05 -4.16 30.77
C GLU A 210 -53.31 -5.00 30.51
N LYS A 211 -53.15 -6.25 30.07
CA LYS A 211 -54.26 -7.19 29.90
C LYS A 211 -55.04 -7.40 31.20
N THR A 212 -54.34 -7.57 32.32
CA THR A 212 -54.99 -7.73 33.64
C THR A 212 -55.82 -6.50 34.00
N LEU A 213 -55.31 -5.29 33.74
CA LEU A 213 -56.05 -4.04 33.95
C LEU A 213 -57.31 -3.95 33.07
N VAL A 214 -57.20 -4.29 31.78
CA VAL A 214 -58.35 -4.34 30.85
C VAL A 214 -59.42 -5.33 31.36
N ASP A 215 -59.02 -6.55 31.72
CA ASP A 215 -59.94 -7.58 32.25
C ASP A 215 -60.67 -7.10 33.53
N LYS A 216 -60.01 -6.29 34.39
CA LYS A 216 -60.66 -5.69 35.58
C LYS A 216 -61.57 -4.51 35.24
N ARG A 217 -61.22 -3.69 34.24
CA ARG A 217 -62.10 -2.60 33.76
C ARG A 217 -63.36 -3.13 33.11
N ASP A 218 -63.29 -4.22 32.36
CA ASP A 218 -64.49 -4.86 31.77
C ASP A 218 -65.42 -5.43 32.85
N GLN A 219 -64.87 -5.97 33.94
CA GLN A 219 -65.63 -6.39 35.12
C GLN A 219 -66.31 -5.20 35.82
N GLU A 220 -65.60 -4.08 36.00
CA GLU A 220 -66.15 -2.82 36.52
C GLU A 220 -67.31 -2.30 35.64
N PHE A 221 -67.12 -2.20 34.32
CA PHE A 221 -68.16 -1.71 33.40
C PHE A 221 -69.39 -2.63 33.35
N LYS A 222 -69.20 -3.95 33.49
CA LYS A 222 -70.31 -4.91 33.58
C LYS A 222 -71.10 -4.74 34.88
N ALA A 223 -70.43 -4.67 36.03
CA ALA A 223 -71.07 -4.45 37.32
C ALA A 223 -71.81 -3.10 37.36
N LYS A 224 -71.19 -2.03 36.81
CA LYS A 224 -71.82 -0.72 36.64
C LYS A 224 -73.12 -0.81 35.85
N ARG A 225 -73.14 -1.51 34.72
CA ARG A 225 -74.33 -1.68 33.88
C ARG A 225 -75.45 -2.42 34.60
N ASN A 226 -75.12 -3.48 35.34
CA ASN A 226 -76.09 -4.25 36.14
C ASN A 226 -76.72 -3.39 37.25
N SER A 227 -75.88 -2.78 38.10
CA SER A 227 -76.29 -1.90 39.19
C SER A 227 -77.21 -0.76 38.69
N TYR A 228 -76.80 -0.06 37.62
CA TYR A 228 -77.58 1.03 37.05
C TYR A 228 -78.93 0.58 36.46
N SER A 229 -79.00 -0.65 35.91
CA SER A 229 -80.26 -1.22 35.41
C SER A 229 -81.22 -1.53 36.55
N LEU A 230 -80.76 -2.20 37.61
CA LEU A 230 -81.61 -2.53 38.75
C LEU A 230 -82.08 -1.28 39.51
N ALA A 231 -81.21 -0.28 39.68
CA ALA A 231 -81.58 1.00 40.29
C ALA A 231 -82.66 1.73 39.47
N LYS A 232 -82.51 1.76 38.13
CA LYS A 232 -83.53 2.32 37.22
C LYS A 232 -84.87 1.59 37.32
N ASP A 233 -84.86 0.26 37.47
CA ASP A 233 -86.08 -0.53 37.63
C ASP A 233 -86.71 -0.38 39.03
N LEU A 234 -85.91 -0.14 40.07
CA LEU A 234 -86.38 0.21 41.41
C LEU A 234 -87.13 1.55 41.40
N GLU A 235 -86.59 2.58 40.75
CA GLU A 235 -87.25 3.88 40.66
C GLU A 235 -88.56 3.81 39.86
N LYS A 236 -88.61 3.08 38.74
CA LYS A 236 -89.88 2.82 38.02
C LYS A 236 -90.91 2.16 38.93
N LEU A 237 -90.52 1.15 39.72
CA LEU A 237 -91.42 0.44 40.64
C LEU A 237 -91.90 1.36 41.77
N GLN A 238 -91.02 2.26 42.25
CA GLN A 238 -91.34 3.27 43.25
C GLN A 238 -92.36 4.30 42.73
N GLU A 239 -92.17 4.79 41.50
CA GLU A 239 -93.11 5.66 40.80
C GLU A 239 -94.47 4.97 40.54
N GLN A 240 -94.47 3.70 40.15
CA GLN A 240 -95.70 2.90 40.02
C GLN A 240 -96.47 2.80 41.34
N ILE A 241 -95.79 2.54 42.46
CA ILE A 241 -96.43 2.50 43.79
C ILE A 241 -97.03 3.86 44.16
N ILE A 242 -96.36 4.97 43.85
CA ILE A 242 -96.88 6.32 44.09
C ILE A 242 -98.14 6.57 43.25
N ASN A 243 -98.13 6.21 41.96
CA ASN A 243 -99.27 6.41 41.07
C ASN A 243 -100.51 5.56 41.46
N VAL A 244 -100.31 4.32 41.93
CA VAL A 244 -101.39 3.50 42.50
C VAL A 244 -101.95 4.12 43.79
N LYS A 245 -101.07 4.59 44.71
CA LYS A 245 -101.51 5.26 45.95
C LYS A 245 -102.27 6.57 45.72
N LEU A 246 -101.96 7.30 44.65
CA LEU A 246 -102.65 8.54 44.26
C LEU A 246 -103.94 8.30 43.47
N GLY A 247 -104.39 7.04 43.31
CA GLY A 247 -105.62 6.71 42.59
C GLY A 247 -105.57 6.94 41.08
N LYS A 248 -104.37 7.20 40.51
CA LYS A 248 -104.18 7.46 39.07
C LYS A 248 -104.28 6.19 38.20
N VAL A 249 -104.36 5.01 38.82
CA VAL A 249 -104.48 3.71 38.17
C VAL A 249 -105.72 3.00 38.73
N LYS A 250 -106.62 2.53 37.84
CA LYS A 250 -107.79 1.73 38.24
C LYS A 250 -107.35 0.30 38.59
N SER A 251 -106.96 0.06 39.84
CA SER A 251 -106.64 -1.28 40.34
C SER A 251 -107.13 -1.50 41.77
N SER A 252 -107.31 -2.76 42.17
CA SER A 252 -108.16 -3.10 43.33
C SER A 252 -107.38 -3.23 44.65
N GLY A 253 -107.40 -2.15 45.43
CA GLY A 253 -107.27 -2.20 46.89
C GLY A 253 -105.88 -2.52 47.47
N GLU A 254 -105.79 -2.40 48.79
CA GLU A 254 -104.55 -2.44 49.58
C GLU A 254 -103.70 -3.71 49.37
N LYS A 255 -104.34 -4.83 49.01
CA LYS A 255 -103.68 -6.10 48.67
C LYS A 255 -102.67 -5.98 47.53
N GLU A 256 -102.92 -5.12 46.53
CA GLU A 256 -101.99 -4.93 45.41
C GLU A 256 -100.81 -4.05 45.79
N VAL A 257 -101.05 -2.99 46.58
CA VAL A 257 -100.00 -2.15 47.15
C VAL A 257 -99.04 -2.98 48.02
N GLY A 258 -99.56 -3.89 48.83
CA GLY A 258 -98.73 -4.83 49.62
C GLY A 258 -97.84 -5.73 48.76
N LYS A 259 -98.35 -6.26 47.64
CA LYS A 259 -97.54 -7.05 46.68
C LYS A 259 -96.44 -6.21 46.02
N LEU A 260 -96.74 -4.96 45.64
CA LEU A 260 -95.74 -4.06 45.06
C LEU A 260 -94.69 -3.63 46.09
N GLN A 261 -95.06 -3.42 47.35
CA GLN A 261 -94.10 -3.16 48.43
C GLN A 261 -93.17 -4.35 48.69
N ALA A 262 -93.68 -5.59 48.67
CA ALA A 262 -92.84 -6.79 48.79
C ALA A 262 -91.85 -6.91 47.61
N LYS A 263 -92.30 -6.62 46.38
CA LYS A 263 -91.41 -6.53 45.20
C LYS A 263 -90.35 -5.44 45.37
N LYS A 264 -90.73 -4.26 45.87
CA LYS A 264 -89.79 -3.14 46.14
C LYS A 264 -88.72 -3.55 47.14
N HIS A 265 -89.07 -4.23 48.23
CA HIS A 265 -88.09 -4.69 49.22
C HIS A 265 -87.05 -5.61 48.57
N LYS A 266 -87.52 -6.66 47.87
CA LYS A 266 -86.65 -7.63 47.20
C LYS A 266 -85.76 -7.00 46.12
N LEU A 267 -86.29 -6.06 45.34
CA LEU A 267 -85.50 -5.33 44.34
C LEU A 267 -84.50 -4.38 45.00
N GLY A 268 -84.85 -3.76 46.12
CA GLY A 268 -83.95 -2.93 46.92
C GLY A 268 -82.80 -3.72 47.56
N ASP A 269 -83.04 -4.96 47.98
CA ASP A 269 -81.97 -5.88 48.42
C ASP A 269 -81.02 -6.22 47.25
N ALA A 270 -81.57 -6.51 46.07
CA ALA A 270 -80.79 -6.80 44.86
C ALA A 270 -79.97 -5.59 44.38
N VAL A 271 -80.52 -4.37 44.46
CA VAL A 271 -79.78 -3.13 44.18
C VAL A 271 -78.61 -2.96 45.15
N ARG A 272 -78.85 -3.09 46.47
CA ARG A 272 -77.79 -3.00 47.49
C ARG A 272 -76.68 -4.05 47.30
N HIS A 273 -77.02 -5.24 46.79
CA HIS A 273 -76.06 -6.28 46.43
C HIS A 273 -75.20 -5.86 45.23
N GLU A 274 -75.81 -5.51 44.10
CA GLU A 274 -75.07 -5.14 42.88
C GLU A 274 -74.30 -3.82 43.02
N GLU A 275 -74.77 -2.87 43.84
CA GLU A 275 -74.03 -1.65 44.18
C GLU A 275 -72.75 -1.96 44.96
N ARG A 276 -72.79 -2.94 45.88
CA ARG A 276 -71.60 -3.43 46.60
C ARG A 276 -70.63 -4.12 45.65
N GLU A 277 -71.12 -5.00 44.77
CA GLU A 277 -70.26 -5.65 43.77
C GLU A 277 -69.66 -4.66 42.76
N TYR A 278 -70.38 -3.60 42.39
CA TYR A 278 -69.82 -2.53 41.56
C TYR A 278 -68.74 -1.74 42.32
N HIS A 279 -68.99 -1.34 43.57
CA HIS A 279 -67.98 -0.70 44.42
C HIS A 279 -66.71 -1.56 44.54
N ASP A 280 -66.87 -2.85 44.82
CA ASP A 280 -65.74 -3.77 44.99
C ASP A 280 -65.05 -4.04 43.64
N ALA A 281 -65.76 -4.01 42.52
CA ALA A 281 -65.16 -4.04 41.18
C ALA A 281 -64.33 -2.78 40.88
N CYS A 282 -64.78 -1.59 41.28
CA CYS A 282 -63.99 -0.35 41.20
C CYS A 282 -62.70 -0.45 42.03
N LEU A 283 -62.76 -0.97 43.26
CA LEU A 283 -61.57 -1.19 44.09
C LEU A 283 -60.59 -2.20 43.46
N ARG A 284 -61.11 -3.28 42.86
CA ARG A 284 -60.32 -4.26 42.11
C ARG A 284 -59.65 -3.66 40.87
N SER A 285 -60.34 -2.81 40.12
CA SER A 285 -59.78 -2.16 38.92
C SER A 285 -58.75 -1.08 39.27
N GLU A 286 -58.98 -0.28 40.31
CA GLU A 286 -58.02 0.73 40.76
C GLU A 286 -56.73 0.09 41.31
N ARG A 287 -56.81 -1.02 42.05
CA ARG A 287 -55.62 -1.75 42.47
C ARG A 287 -54.81 -2.27 41.29
N SER A 288 -55.48 -2.85 40.29
CA SER A 288 -54.82 -3.30 39.06
C SER A 288 -54.22 -2.14 38.24
N ARG A 289 -54.78 -0.94 38.34
CA ARG A 289 -54.26 0.28 37.70
C ARG A 289 -52.95 0.71 38.35
N GLN A 290 -52.88 0.70 39.68
CA GLN A 290 -51.67 1.00 40.44
C GLN A 290 -50.56 -0.04 40.20
N ASP A 291 -50.92 -1.33 40.17
CA ASP A 291 -49.97 -2.40 39.83
C ASP A 291 -49.39 -2.22 38.40
N TRP A 292 -50.23 -1.84 37.43
CA TRP A 292 -49.80 -1.51 36.07
C TRP A 292 -48.88 -0.27 36.02
N GLU A 293 -49.20 0.82 36.73
CA GLU A 293 -48.33 2.00 36.80
C GLU A 293 -46.94 1.67 37.36
N ILE A 294 -46.88 0.87 38.42
CA ILE A 294 -45.62 0.41 39.03
C ILE A 294 -44.82 -0.44 38.04
N VAL A 295 -45.49 -1.30 37.27
CA VAL A 295 -44.86 -2.11 36.22
C VAL A 295 -44.34 -1.23 35.08
N ILE A 296 -45.11 -0.25 34.60
CA ILE A 296 -44.70 0.70 33.55
C ILE A 296 -43.47 1.49 34.00
N PHE A 297 -43.49 2.07 35.21
CA PHE A 297 -42.38 2.86 35.74
C PHE A 297 -41.08 2.03 35.85
N LYS A 298 -41.14 0.82 36.42
CA LYS A 298 -40.00 -0.09 36.52
C LYS A 298 -39.48 -0.52 35.15
N SER A 299 -40.39 -0.77 34.21
CA SER A 299 -40.07 -1.18 32.83
C SER A 299 -39.39 -0.06 32.05
N ALA A 300 -39.89 1.17 32.16
CA ALA A 300 -39.29 2.35 31.54
C ALA A 300 -37.87 2.62 32.08
N ASN A 301 -37.68 2.56 33.40
CA ASN A 301 -36.37 2.73 34.03
C ASN A 301 -35.37 1.63 33.58
N HIS A 302 -35.82 0.39 33.39
CA HIS A 302 -34.96 -0.68 32.88
C HIS A 302 -34.62 -0.50 31.38
N LEU A 303 -35.57 -0.05 30.55
CA LEU A 303 -35.30 0.32 29.16
C LEU A 303 -34.33 1.51 29.03
N GLN A 304 -34.40 2.48 29.96
CA GLN A 304 -33.44 3.58 30.04
C GLN A 304 -32.02 3.06 30.32
N ASN A 305 -31.85 2.18 31.32
CA ASN A 305 -30.53 1.60 31.64
C ASN A 305 -29.92 0.85 30.44
N VAL A 306 -30.75 0.11 29.69
CA VAL A 306 -30.34 -0.60 28.45
C VAL A 306 -29.82 0.37 27.39
N GLU A 307 -30.51 1.50 27.17
CA GLU A 307 -30.07 2.52 26.21
C GLU A 307 -28.83 3.29 26.68
N GLU A 308 -28.69 3.56 27.99
CA GLU A 308 -27.49 4.18 28.57
C GLU A 308 -26.25 3.28 28.40
N GLU A 309 -26.39 1.97 28.69
CA GLU A 309 -25.35 0.97 28.44
C GLU A 309 -24.97 0.91 26.95
N ARG A 310 -25.97 0.85 26.05
CA ARG A 310 -25.75 0.82 24.59
C ARG A 310 -25.02 2.05 24.09
N ARG A 311 -25.39 3.25 24.56
CA ARG A 311 -24.75 4.52 24.18
C ARG A 311 -23.31 4.59 24.64
N LYS A 312 -23.05 4.23 25.90
CA LYS A 312 -21.71 4.19 26.47
C LYS A 312 -20.83 3.20 25.69
N PHE A 313 -21.34 2.00 25.44
CA PHE A 313 -20.62 0.98 24.71
C PHE A 313 -20.26 1.45 23.29
N LEU A 314 -21.22 2.01 22.54
CA LEU A 314 -20.95 2.55 21.20
C LEU A 314 -19.90 3.67 21.20
N GLN A 315 -19.88 4.53 22.22
CA GLN A 315 -18.85 5.55 22.38
C GLN A 315 -17.47 4.92 22.60
N GLU A 316 -17.35 3.96 23.52
CA GLU A 316 -16.10 3.24 23.82
C GLU A 316 -15.59 2.48 22.58
N THR A 317 -16.50 1.80 21.87
CA THR A 317 -16.22 1.09 20.60
C THR A 317 -15.77 2.04 19.48
N GLY A 318 -16.39 3.21 19.34
CA GLY A 318 -15.98 4.24 18.38
C GLY A 318 -14.57 4.76 18.65
N VAL A 319 -14.22 4.98 19.93
CA VAL A 319 -12.87 5.38 20.34
C VAL A 319 -11.84 4.27 20.05
N LYS A 320 -12.16 2.99 20.32
CA LYS A 320 -11.29 1.87 19.93
C LYS A 320 -11.01 1.88 18.42
N TYR A 321 -12.04 2.06 17.59
CA TYR A 321 -11.90 2.07 16.14
C TYR A 321 -11.02 3.22 15.63
N VAL A 322 -11.23 4.45 16.13
CA VAL A 322 -10.38 5.61 15.77
C VAL A 322 -8.93 5.39 16.18
N ASN A 323 -8.69 4.87 17.38
CA ASN A 323 -7.33 4.57 17.86
C ASN A 323 -6.63 3.48 17.03
N LEU A 324 -7.37 2.44 16.60
CA LEU A 324 -6.86 1.44 15.66
C LEU A 324 -6.37 2.12 14.37
N MET A 325 -7.23 2.90 13.71
CA MET A 325 -6.92 3.54 12.44
C MET A 325 -5.73 4.51 12.57
N ALA A 326 -5.64 5.28 13.66
CA ALA A 326 -4.49 6.13 13.96
C ALA A 326 -3.17 5.34 14.11
N SER A 327 -3.23 4.10 14.61
CA SER A 327 -2.05 3.24 14.78
C SER A 327 -1.54 2.59 13.48
N VAL A 328 -2.33 2.59 12.40
CA VAL A 328 -1.97 1.99 11.11
C VAL A 328 -0.98 2.87 10.35
N ALA A 329 -1.26 4.17 10.26
CA ALA A 329 -0.46 5.13 9.48
C ALA A 329 1.06 5.10 9.78
N PRO A 330 1.55 5.16 11.04
CA PRO A 330 2.99 5.12 11.31
C PRO A 330 3.64 3.77 10.96
N LYS A 331 2.89 2.66 11.05
CA LYS A 331 3.38 1.33 10.64
C LYS A 331 3.51 1.23 9.13
N TYR A 332 2.55 1.81 8.39
CA TYR A 332 2.59 1.87 6.92
C TYR A 332 3.77 2.71 6.42
N VAL A 333 4.05 3.85 7.06
CA VAL A 333 5.24 4.68 6.76
C VAL A 333 6.53 3.87 6.95
N LEU A 334 6.68 3.15 8.06
CA LEU A 334 7.85 2.32 8.34
C LEU A 334 8.06 1.21 7.28
N ILE A 335 6.97 0.60 6.79
CA ILE A 335 7.01 -0.37 5.68
C ILE A 335 7.57 0.30 4.41
N CYS A 336 7.06 1.49 4.05
CA CYS A 336 7.55 2.25 2.90
C CYS A 336 9.02 2.67 3.04
N ASP A 337 9.48 3.04 4.24
CA ASP A 337 10.88 3.39 4.50
C ASP A 337 11.81 2.20 4.26
N LYS A 338 11.46 1.02 4.78
CA LYS A 338 12.25 -0.19 4.54
C LYS A 338 12.23 -0.64 3.08
N MET A 339 11.14 -0.45 2.35
CA MET A 339 11.12 -0.67 0.90
C MET A 339 12.13 0.25 0.18
N ARG A 340 12.22 1.53 0.59
CA ARG A 340 13.26 2.46 0.09
C ARG A 340 14.68 1.99 0.47
N GLU A 341 14.91 1.57 1.70
CA GLU A 341 16.21 1.04 2.14
C GLU A 341 16.66 -0.17 1.32
N ASN A 342 15.74 -1.09 0.99
CA ASN A 342 16.06 -2.26 0.16
C ASN A 342 16.49 -1.84 -1.25
N MET A 343 15.77 -0.90 -1.87
CA MET A 343 16.13 -0.37 -3.20
C MET A 343 17.42 0.46 -3.18
N ALA A 344 17.74 1.15 -2.08
CA ALA A 344 18.97 1.93 -1.92
C ALA A 344 20.24 1.05 -1.78
N ARG A 345 20.11 -0.26 -1.56
CA ARG A 345 21.22 -1.23 -1.46
C ARG A 345 21.61 -1.86 -2.80
N VAL A 346 20.97 -1.49 -3.91
CA VAL A 346 21.28 -2.02 -5.25
C VAL A 346 22.59 -1.43 -5.77
N ASP A 347 23.54 -2.30 -6.12
CA ASP A 347 24.81 -1.95 -6.78
C ASP A 347 24.90 -2.67 -8.13
N LEU A 348 24.69 -1.91 -9.20
CA LEU A 348 24.72 -2.43 -10.57
C LEU A 348 26.11 -2.92 -10.99
N ASN A 349 27.19 -2.36 -10.44
CA ASN A 349 28.55 -2.82 -10.76
C ASN A 349 28.80 -4.18 -10.12
N LEU A 350 28.40 -4.37 -8.86
CA LEU A 350 28.50 -5.66 -8.18
C LEU A 350 27.66 -6.72 -8.90
N ASP A 351 26.45 -6.39 -9.35
CA ASP A 351 25.57 -7.32 -10.08
C ASP A 351 26.18 -7.73 -11.43
N ILE A 352 26.75 -6.79 -12.20
CA ILE A 352 27.47 -7.10 -13.44
C ILE A 352 28.69 -7.98 -13.17
N GLN A 353 29.47 -7.71 -12.12
CA GLN A 353 30.62 -8.54 -11.74
C GLN A 353 30.20 -9.95 -11.31
N SER A 354 29.09 -10.09 -10.57
CA SER A 354 28.51 -11.41 -10.26
C SER A 354 28.12 -12.16 -11.52
N ILE A 355 27.42 -11.53 -12.47
CA ILE A 355 27.04 -12.15 -13.75
C ILE A 355 28.28 -12.57 -14.56
N ILE A 356 29.32 -11.73 -14.64
CA ILE A 356 30.59 -12.07 -15.31
C ILE A 356 31.28 -13.25 -14.60
N SER A 357 31.25 -13.29 -13.27
CA SER A 357 31.89 -14.37 -12.50
C SER A 357 31.17 -15.73 -12.64
N GLU A 358 29.85 -15.73 -12.77
CA GLU A 358 29.04 -16.95 -12.88
C GLU A 358 28.84 -17.43 -14.33
N ARG A 359 28.76 -16.49 -15.28
CA ARG A 359 28.33 -16.74 -16.67
C ARG A 359 29.29 -16.20 -17.73
N GLY A 360 30.37 -15.54 -17.33
CA GLY A 360 31.38 -15.03 -18.26
C GLY A 360 32.01 -16.18 -19.04
N THR A 361 32.01 -16.07 -20.37
CA THR A 361 32.88 -16.90 -21.19
C THR A 361 34.32 -16.62 -20.81
N SER A 362 35.10 -17.66 -20.52
CA SER A 362 36.56 -17.52 -20.36
C SER A 362 37.16 -16.76 -21.54
N PRO A 363 38.25 -15.98 -21.34
CA PRO A 363 38.84 -15.18 -22.41
C PRO A 363 39.11 -16.08 -23.63
N ASN A 364 38.46 -15.76 -24.74
CA ASN A 364 38.56 -16.52 -25.98
C ASN A 364 39.95 -16.30 -26.57
N ILE A 365 40.92 -17.14 -26.17
CA ILE A 365 42.29 -17.07 -26.68
C ILE A 365 42.24 -17.36 -28.17
N GLN A 366 42.47 -16.34 -28.99
CA GLN A 366 42.39 -16.44 -30.44
C GLN A 366 43.41 -17.46 -30.93
N GLU A 367 42.91 -18.47 -31.65
CA GLU A 367 43.73 -19.50 -32.30
C GLU A 367 44.08 -19.05 -33.72
N GLN A 368 45.36 -18.86 -34.00
CA GLN A 368 45.86 -18.59 -35.36
C GLN A 368 46.57 -19.85 -35.87
N ILE A 369 45.98 -20.53 -36.86
CA ILE A 369 46.61 -21.68 -37.52
C ILE A 369 47.69 -21.15 -38.47
N LEU A 370 48.97 -21.37 -38.13
CA LEU A 370 50.12 -20.91 -38.90
C LEU A 370 50.30 -21.73 -40.19
N CYS A 371 50.97 -21.15 -41.18
CA CYS A 371 51.35 -21.86 -42.39
C CYS A 371 52.36 -22.99 -42.08
N ASP A 372 52.05 -24.22 -42.50
CA ASP A 372 52.94 -25.39 -42.44
C ASP A 372 53.30 -25.82 -43.88
N PHE A 373 54.57 -25.62 -44.28
CA PHE A 373 55.05 -25.92 -45.63
C PHE A 373 55.74 -27.29 -45.69
N PHE A 374 55.53 -28.03 -46.78
CA PHE A 374 56.06 -29.39 -46.98
C PHE A 374 57.59 -29.50 -46.77
N ALA A 375 58.34 -28.43 -47.06
CA ALA A 375 59.79 -28.39 -46.90
C ALA A 375 60.26 -28.25 -45.44
N GLU A 376 59.42 -27.77 -44.50
CA GLU A 376 59.77 -27.63 -43.09
C GLU A 376 59.96 -28.98 -42.39
N ASP A 377 59.14 -29.97 -42.75
CA ASP A 377 59.23 -31.30 -42.15
C ASP A 377 60.41 -32.09 -42.75
N ARG A 378 61.23 -32.65 -41.87
CA ARG A 378 62.39 -33.50 -42.18
C ARG A 378 62.00 -34.93 -42.53
N VAL A 379 60.83 -35.40 -42.07
CA VAL A 379 60.28 -36.72 -42.39
C VAL A 379 59.88 -36.81 -43.86
N ASN A 380 59.50 -35.69 -44.47
CA ASN A 380 59.15 -35.62 -45.89
C ASN A 380 60.34 -35.93 -46.80
N VAL A 381 60.10 -36.69 -47.87
CA VAL A 381 61.13 -37.11 -48.83
C VAL A 381 61.51 -35.93 -49.75
N MET A 382 62.64 -35.28 -49.45
CA MET A 382 63.18 -34.15 -50.21
C MET A 382 64.70 -34.05 -50.01
N SER A 383 65.47 -33.76 -51.07
CA SER A 383 66.92 -33.53 -50.98
C SER A 383 67.25 -32.24 -50.19
N LYS A 384 68.47 -32.15 -49.66
CA LYS A 384 68.88 -31.03 -48.80
C LYS A 384 68.81 -29.70 -49.56
N GLU A 385 69.30 -29.70 -50.80
CA GLU A 385 69.42 -28.54 -51.68
C GLU A 385 68.03 -28.02 -52.06
N ARG A 386 67.13 -28.92 -52.46
CA ARG A 386 65.74 -28.58 -52.81
C ARG A 386 64.94 -28.10 -51.59
N ARG A 387 65.25 -28.60 -50.40
CA ARG A 387 64.62 -28.16 -49.15
C ARG A 387 65.05 -26.74 -48.77
N ILE A 388 66.35 -26.43 -48.87
CA ILE A 388 66.88 -25.07 -48.66
C ILE A 388 66.27 -24.11 -49.68
N GLU A 389 66.32 -24.43 -50.98
CA GLU A 389 65.75 -23.59 -52.04
C GLU A 389 64.23 -23.36 -51.85
N GLY A 390 63.48 -24.39 -51.45
CA GLY A 390 62.05 -24.31 -51.17
C GLY A 390 61.74 -23.40 -49.98
N LEU A 391 62.45 -23.56 -48.87
CA LEU A 391 62.27 -22.73 -47.67
C LEU A 391 62.74 -21.28 -47.89
N GLN A 392 63.81 -21.05 -48.67
CA GLN A 392 64.25 -19.70 -49.03
C GLN A 392 63.20 -18.96 -49.89
N LYS A 393 62.54 -19.65 -50.82
CA LYS A 393 61.42 -19.08 -51.59
C LYS A 393 60.22 -18.72 -50.71
N VAL A 394 59.85 -19.60 -49.78
CA VAL A 394 58.78 -19.35 -48.81
C VAL A 394 59.13 -18.19 -47.88
N HIS A 395 60.36 -18.12 -47.38
CA HIS A 395 60.84 -17.00 -46.56
C HIS A 395 60.75 -15.67 -47.32
N ALA A 396 61.19 -15.63 -48.58
CA ALA A 396 61.11 -14.43 -49.41
C ALA A 396 59.64 -13.97 -49.62
N MET A 397 58.72 -14.90 -49.86
CA MET A 397 57.28 -14.62 -49.99
C MET A 397 56.71 -14.02 -48.70
N ILE A 398 56.94 -14.65 -47.54
CA ILE A 398 56.43 -14.15 -46.26
C ILE A 398 57.06 -12.80 -45.90
N ALA A 399 58.35 -12.59 -46.20
CA ALA A 399 59.03 -11.31 -45.98
C ALA A 399 58.44 -10.18 -46.84
N GLU A 400 58.03 -10.46 -48.07
CA GLU A 400 57.33 -9.48 -48.93
C GLU A 400 55.96 -9.11 -48.34
N ASP A 401 55.21 -10.10 -47.84
CA ASP A 401 53.89 -9.88 -47.24
C ASP A 401 53.98 -9.12 -45.89
N ILE A 402 55.01 -9.39 -45.08
CA ILE A 402 55.33 -8.59 -43.88
C ILE A 402 55.56 -7.12 -44.28
N GLN A 403 56.33 -6.84 -45.34
CA GLN A 403 56.58 -5.47 -45.79
C GLN A 403 55.33 -4.75 -46.33
N LYS A 404 54.39 -5.48 -46.93
CA LYS A 404 53.08 -4.92 -47.31
C LYS A 404 52.27 -4.55 -46.07
N GLU A 405 52.18 -5.46 -45.10
CA GLU A 405 51.37 -5.28 -43.91
C GLU A 405 51.92 -4.20 -42.97
N VAL A 406 53.25 -4.06 -42.86
CA VAL A 406 53.88 -2.94 -42.14
C VAL A 406 53.46 -1.59 -42.73
N LYS A 407 53.45 -1.44 -44.07
CA LYS A 407 53.00 -0.20 -44.73
C LYS A 407 51.51 0.06 -44.53
N SER A 408 50.68 -0.99 -44.56
CA SER A 408 49.24 -0.88 -44.22
C SER A 408 49.07 -0.34 -42.79
N ARG A 409 49.79 -0.91 -41.82
CA ARG A 409 49.79 -0.46 -40.41
C ARG A 409 50.24 0.99 -40.28
N GLU A 410 51.32 1.40 -40.94
CA GLU A 410 51.81 2.80 -40.94
C GLU A 410 50.74 3.79 -41.44
N GLY A 411 50.08 3.46 -42.55
CA GLY A 411 48.99 4.29 -43.09
C GLY A 411 47.80 4.41 -42.14
N ILE A 412 47.40 3.31 -41.50
CA ILE A 412 46.32 3.29 -40.49
C ILE A 412 46.72 4.06 -39.22
N MET A 413 47.95 3.90 -38.75
CA MET A 413 48.48 4.65 -37.60
C MET A 413 48.54 6.16 -37.86
N HIS A 414 48.88 6.57 -39.09
CA HIS A 414 48.83 7.97 -39.49
C HIS A 414 47.40 8.51 -39.48
N LEU A 415 46.43 7.75 -40.02
CA LEU A 415 45.01 8.12 -39.97
C LEU A 415 44.48 8.22 -38.52
N ALA A 416 44.87 7.27 -37.65
CA ALA A 416 44.55 7.29 -36.21
C ALA A 416 45.21 8.46 -35.45
N GLN A 417 46.33 9.00 -35.96
CA GLN A 417 46.96 10.22 -35.43
C GLN A 417 46.19 11.46 -35.91
N VAL A 418 45.84 11.55 -37.19
CA VAL A 418 45.02 12.65 -37.74
C VAL A 418 43.67 12.78 -37.02
N TYR A 419 42.99 11.66 -36.73
CA TYR A 419 41.72 11.68 -35.98
C TYR A 419 41.87 12.16 -34.54
N ARG A 420 43.01 11.89 -33.87
CA ARG A 420 43.31 12.42 -32.54
C ARG A 420 43.66 13.91 -32.56
N ASP A 421 44.38 14.35 -33.58
CA ASP A 421 44.80 15.76 -33.72
C ASP A 421 43.67 16.67 -34.27
N THR A 422 42.68 16.09 -34.96
CA THR A 422 41.49 16.80 -35.47
C THR A 422 40.18 16.07 -35.11
N PRO A 423 39.66 16.23 -33.87
CA PRO A 423 38.48 15.48 -33.40
C PRO A 423 37.21 15.63 -34.25
N ASN A 424 37.00 16.78 -34.89
CA ASN A 424 35.83 17.03 -35.75
C ASN A 424 35.95 16.39 -37.15
N TYR A 425 37.06 15.74 -37.48
CA TYR A 425 37.33 15.14 -38.79
C TYR A 425 36.78 13.70 -38.94
N SER A 426 36.31 13.10 -37.83
CA SER A 426 35.82 11.71 -37.79
C SER A 426 34.63 11.58 -36.84
N THR A 427 33.72 10.65 -37.13
CA THR A 427 32.69 10.21 -36.18
C THR A 427 33.28 9.21 -35.18
N GLU A 428 32.60 9.00 -34.05
CA GLU A 428 32.96 7.96 -33.07
C GLU A 428 33.04 6.56 -33.72
N GLU A 429 32.11 6.26 -34.64
CA GLU A 429 32.12 5.06 -35.49
C GLU A 429 33.38 4.98 -36.37
N GLY A 430 33.79 6.09 -37.00
CA GLY A 430 35.01 6.13 -37.83
C GLY A 430 36.30 5.97 -37.01
N GLN A 431 36.33 6.44 -35.77
CA GLN A 431 37.45 6.20 -34.85
C GLN A 431 37.50 4.74 -34.38
N ALA A 432 36.34 4.13 -34.13
CA ALA A 432 36.23 2.70 -33.84
C ALA A 432 36.71 1.84 -35.02
N GLU A 433 36.27 2.14 -36.26
CA GLU A 433 36.69 1.41 -37.47
C GLU A 433 38.21 1.46 -37.69
N VAL A 434 38.84 2.62 -37.49
CA VAL A 434 40.30 2.76 -37.59
C VAL A 434 41.02 1.98 -36.49
N THR A 435 40.47 1.97 -35.28
CA THR A 435 41.01 1.17 -34.15
C THR A 435 40.91 -0.33 -34.44
N GLU A 436 39.79 -0.79 -35.00
CA GLU A 436 39.60 -2.18 -35.41
C GLU A 436 40.60 -2.58 -36.51
N LYS A 437 40.72 -1.78 -37.57
CA LYS A 437 41.70 -2.03 -38.65
C LYS A 437 43.14 -2.06 -38.14
N GLN A 438 43.49 -1.21 -37.17
CA GLN A 438 44.80 -1.27 -36.53
C GLN A 438 45.01 -2.61 -35.80
N GLN A 439 44.03 -3.07 -35.03
CA GLN A 439 44.10 -4.36 -34.34
C GLN A 439 44.20 -5.54 -35.32
N GLN A 440 43.46 -5.48 -36.43
CA GLN A 440 43.53 -6.48 -37.52
C GLN A 440 44.94 -6.55 -38.14
N CYS A 441 45.55 -5.41 -38.51
CA CYS A 441 46.91 -5.37 -39.05
C CYS A 441 47.96 -5.84 -38.04
N GLU A 442 47.86 -5.44 -36.77
CA GLU A 442 48.75 -5.94 -35.71
C GLU A 442 48.61 -7.47 -35.52
N SER A 443 47.39 -8.01 -35.64
CA SER A 443 47.11 -9.45 -35.57
C SER A 443 47.68 -10.22 -36.77
N MET A 444 47.58 -9.65 -37.98
CA MET A 444 48.18 -10.20 -39.20
C MET A 444 49.71 -10.20 -39.13
N LEU A 445 50.34 -9.12 -38.64
CA LEU A 445 51.80 -9.09 -38.45
C LEU A 445 52.26 -10.18 -37.46
N ARG A 446 51.57 -10.37 -36.33
CA ARG A 446 51.89 -11.45 -35.37
C ARG A 446 51.84 -12.82 -36.06
N PHE A 447 50.83 -13.07 -36.88
CA PHE A 447 50.71 -14.30 -37.68
C PHE A 447 51.85 -14.46 -38.71
N LEU A 448 52.15 -13.43 -39.50
CA LEU A 448 53.17 -13.48 -40.55
C LEU A 448 54.58 -13.65 -39.96
N HIS A 449 54.93 -12.91 -38.90
CA HIS A 449 56.21 -13.07 -38.21
C HIS A 449 56.34 -14.46 -37.56
N ALA A 450 55.26 -15.02 -37.02
CA ALA A 450 55.26 -16.38 -36.50
C ALA A 450 55.51 -17.44 -37.60
N CYS A 451 54.86 -17.30 -38.76
CA CYS A 451 55.12 -18.15 -39.92
C CYS A 451 56.58 -18.00 -40.41
N ASN A 452 57.09 -16.78 -40.51
CA ASN A 452 58.47 -16.52 -40.95
C ASN A 452 59.51 -17.15 -40.00
N HIS A 453 59.27 -17.04 -38.69
CA HIS A 453 60.12 -17.66 -37.66
C HIS A 453 60.20 -19.18 -37.82
N LYS A 454 59.08 -19.87 -38.08
CA LYS A 454 59.09 -21.32 -38.31
C LYS A 454 60.00 -21.70 -39.47
N VAL A 455 59.86 -21.00 -40.60
CA VAL A 455 60.64 -21.22 -41.83
C VAL A 455 62.13 -20.94 -41.59
N LEU A 456 62.49 -19.87 -40.88
CA LEU A 456 63.86 -19.56 -40.50
C LEU A 456 64.47 -20.58 -39.53
N VAL A 457 63.69 -21.10 -38.56
CA VAL A 457 64.13 -22.19 -37.69
C VAL A 457 64.38 -23.46 -38.50
N ALA A 458 63.50 -23.80 -39.45
CA ALA A 458 63.67 -24.96 -40.32
C ALA A 458 64.92 -24.84 -41.20
N LEU A 459 65.19 -23.66 -41.78
CA LEU A 459 66.42 -23.36 -42.52
C LEU A 459 67.67 -23.55 -41.65
N ALA A 460 67.73 -22.86 -40.50
CA ALA A 460 68.85 -22.92 -39.58
C ALA A 460 69.14 -24.36 -39.12
N ASP A 461 68.10 -25.14 -38.84
CA ASP A 461 68.19 -26.56 -38.52
C ASP A 461 68.93 -27.35 -39.63
N ILE A 462 68.63 -27.10 -40.91
CA ILE A 462 69.17 -27.84 -42.08
C ILE A 462 70.61 -27.41 -42.42
N GLU A 463 70.88 -26.12 -42.28
CA GLU A 463 72.20 -25.52 -42.55
C GLU A 463 73.17 -25.78 -41.39
N GLY A 464 72.67 -26.04 -40.18
CA GLY A 464 73.47 -26.29 -38.98
C GLY A 464 73.89 -25.02 -38.25
N SER A 465 73.21 -23.89 -38.51
CA SER A 465 73.47 -22.60 -37.88
C SER A 465 72.74 -22.46 -36.53
N GLU A 466 73.04 -21.39 -35.79
CA GLU A 466 72.26 -21.05 -34.60
C GLU A 466 70.81 -20.75 -34.99
N LYS A 467 69.85 -21.24 -34.20
CA LYS A 467 68.43 -21.01 -34.43
C LYS A 467 68.06 -19.58 -34.04
N PRO A 468 67.30 -18.85 -34.86
CA PRO A 468 66.75 -17.56 -34.46
C PRO A 468 65.87 -17.73 -33.22
N ARG A 469 65.75 -16.66 -32.42
CA ARG A 469 64.82 -16.59 -31.29
C ARG A 469 63.72 -15.61 -31.64
N HIS A 470 62.47 -15.98 -31.40
CA HIS A 470 61.32 -15.10 -31.62
C HIS A 470 60.40 -15.11 -30.43
N ALA A 471 59.92 -13.94 -30.01
CA ALA A 471 59.18 -13.82 -28.75
C ALA A 471 57.81 -14.51 -28.77
N LEU A 472 57.18 -14.69 -29.96
CA LEU A 472 55.97 -15.50 -30.10
C LEU A 472 56.20 -17.02 -30.01
N GLN A 473 57.45 -17.51 -30.09
CA GLN A 473 57.76 -18.95 -30.12
C GLN A 473 57.18 -19.72 -28.90
N ARG A 474 57.10 -19.07 -27.74
CA ARG A 474 56.55 -19.66 -26.51
C ARG A 474 55.02 -19.86 -26.54
N PHE A 475 54.34 -19.32 -27.54
CA PHE A 475 52.89 -19.40 -27.76
C PHE A 475 52.55 -20.24 -29.00
N MET A 476 53.54 -20.88 -29.64
CA MET A 476 53.35 -21.79 -30.76
C MET A 476 53.26 -23.23 -30.25
N GLU A 477 52.13 -23.86 -30.48
CA GLU A 477 51.87 -25.27 -30.18
C GLU A 477 51.88 -26.09 -31.46
N ARG A 478 52.48 -27.28 -31.43
CA ARG A 478 52.41 -28.23 -32.53
C ARG A 478 51.32 -29.26 -32.26
N ASP A 479 50.46 -29.44 -33.24
CA ASP A 479 49.33 -30.36 -33.24
C ASP A 479 49.27 -31.10 -34.59
N ARG A 480 48.20 -31.83 -34.85
CA ARG A 480 47.88 -32.40 -36.17
C ARG A 480 46.47 -32.07 -36.61
N ASP A 481 46.28 -31.89 -37.92
CA ASP A 481 44.96 -31.71 -38.50
C ASP A 481 44.15 -33.04 -38.47
N LYS A 482 42.89 -32.98 -38.94
CA LYS A 482 42.01 -34.15 -39.03
C LYS A 482 42.55 -35.28 -39.94
N ASN A 483 43.49 -34.97 -40.83
CA ASN A 483 44.16 -35.90 -41.73
C ASN A 483 45.52 -36.37 -41.20
N SER A 484 45.85 -36.04 -39.94
CA SER A 484 47.15 -36.29 -39.30
C SER A 484 48.35 -35.54 -39.91
N LEU A 485 48.14 -34.51 -40.72
CA LEU A 485 49.19 -33.61 -41.20
C LEU A 485 49.69 -32.70 -40.07
N PRO A 486 50.97 -32.28 -40.06
CA PRO A 486 51.48 -31.34 -39.06
C PRO A 486 50.74 -30.00 -39.15
N MET A 487 50.35 -29.47 -38.00
CA MET A 487 49.67 -28.18 -37.87
C MET A 487 50.30 -27.41 -36.70
N THR A 488 50.60 -26.13 -36.88
CA THR A 488 51.10 -25.27 -35.80
C THR A 488 50.07 -24.22 -35.44
N ILE A 489 49.57 -24.23 -34.21
CA ILE A 489 48.61 -23.23 -33.69
C ILE A 489 49.37 -22.20 -32.86
N LEU A 490 49.15 -20.92 -33.13
CA LEU A 490 49.60 -19.81 -32.32
C LEU A 490 48.45 -19.38 -31.40
N ARG A 491 48.67 -19.49 -30.08
CA ARG A 491 47.71 -19.16 -29.02
C ARG A 491 48.23 -17.98 -28.19
N ILE A 492 47.89 -16.75 -28.60
CA ILE A 492 48.33 -15.55 -27.87
C ILE A 492 47.26 -15.16 -26.84
N PRO A 493 47.56 -15.17 -25.53
CA PRO A 493 46.63 -14.64 -24.53
C PRO A 493 46.34 -13.16 -24.77
N GLU A 494 45.10 -12.72 -24.54
CA GLU A 494 44.65 -11.35 -24.79
C GLU A 494 45.56 -10.26 -24.19
N TRP A 495 46.08 -10.45 -22.98
CA TRP A 495 47.03 -9.51 -22.36
C TRP A 495 48.38 -9.45 -23.09
N VAL A 496 48.83 -10.57 -23.64
CA VAL A 496 50.04 -10.64 -24.48
C VAL A 496 49.78 -9.95 -25.82
N ALA A 497 48.59 -10.12 -26.41
CA ALA A 497 48.24 -9.48 -27.68
C ALA A 497 48.27 -7.94 -27.58
N ARG A 498 47.85 -7.37 -26.46
CA ARG A 498 47.92 -5.91 -26.20
C ARG A 498 49.34 -5.39 -26.00
N ASP A 499 50.13 -6.10 -25.21
CA ASP A 499 51.46 -5.63 -24.78
C ASP A 499 52.57 -5.89 -25.82
N LEU A 500 52.37 -6.87 -26.72
CA LEU A 500 53.36 -7.27 -27.72
C LEU A 500 53.03 -6.70 -29.11
N ARG A 501 53.73 -5.63 -29.48
CA ARG A 501 53.74 -5.08 -30.85
C ARG A 501 55.02 -5.49 -31.59
N PRO A 502 54.93 -6.11 -32.79
CA PRO A 502 56.10 -6.36 -33.63
C PRO A 502 56.69 -5.04 -34.14
N ASP A 503 58.02 -4.89 -34.06
CA ASP A 503 58.76 -3.92 -34.86
C ASP A 503 58.90 -4.40 -36.31
N ASP A 504 59.46 -3.56 -37.18
CA ASP A 504 59.58 -3.80 -38.62
C ASP A 504 60.58 -4.92 -38.97
N HIS A 505 61.21 -5.52 -37.95
CA HIS A 505 62.17 -6.60 -38.04
C HIS A 505 61.69 -7.87 -37.31
N GLY A 506 60.47 -7.86 -36.74
CA GLY A 506 59.88 -8.97 -36.00
C GLY A 506 60.41 -9.16 -34.58
N ASN A 507 61.19 -8.21 -34.04
CA ASN A 507 61.42 -8.16 -32.60
C ASN A 507 60.18 -7.56 -31.93
N ILE A 508 59.95 -7.92 -30.67
CA ILE A 508 58.78 -7.42 -29.95
C ILE A 508 59.21 -6.32 -28.99
N VAL A 509 58.69 -5.12 -29.23
CA VAL A 509 58.93 -3.95 -28.39
C VAL A 509 57.76 -3.80 -27.42
N SER A 510 58.08 -3.76 -26.12
CA SER A 510 57.09 -3.42 -25.09
C SER A 510 56.76 -1.94 -25.19
N THR A 511 55.50 -1.61 -25.45
CA THR A 511 55.04 -0.21 -25.57
C THR A 511 54.51 0.37 -24.25
N ALA A 512 54.89 -0.19 -23.11
CA ALA A 512 54.55 0.35 -21.80
C ALA A 512 55.20 1.75 -21.62
N PRO A 513 54.45 2.80 -21.27
CA PRO A 513 55.03 4.12 -21.02
C PRO A 513 55.98 4.08 -19.80
N PRO A 514 57.06 4.90 -19.81
CA PRO A 514 58.06 4.89 -18.74
C PRO A 514 57.41 5.30 -17.41
N GLY A 515 57.40 4.39 -16.45
CA GLY A 515 56.73 4.54 -15.15
C GLY A 515 55.57 3.55 -14.90
N SER A 516 55.19 2.75 -15.90
CA SER A 516 54.27 1.62 -15.71
C SER A 516 54.86 0.56 -14.75
N PRO A 517 54.04 -0.14 -13.95
CA PRO A 517 54.53 -1.34 -13.24
C PRO A 517 55.04 -2.37 -14.26
N PRO A 518 56.08 -3.15 -13.93
CA PRO A 518 56.75 -4.03 -14.89
C PRO A 518 55.77 -5.06 -15.46
N SER A 519 55.76 -5.18 -16.79
CA SER A 519 54.90 -6.12 -17.50
C SER A 519 55.15 -7.56 -17.02
N ASN A 520 54.12 -8.42 -17.06
CA ASN A 520 54.27 -9.82 -16.62
C ASN A 520 55.36 -10.59 -17.41
N LEU A 521 55.76 -10.09 -18.58
CA LEU A 521 56.85 -10.62 -19.40
C LEU A 521 58.22 -10.55 -18.70
N GLU A 522 58.50 -9.49 -17.94
CA GLU A 522 59.76 -9.30 -17.19
C GLU A 522 59.81 -10.19 -15.93
N ARG A 523 58.65 -10.36 -15.29
CA ARG A 523 58.46 -11.22 -14.10
C ARG A 523 58.62 -12.72 -14.40
N MET A 524 58.52 -13.14 -15.67
CA MET A 524 58.74 -14.53 -16.08
C MET A 524 60.17 -14.81 -16.55
N SER A 525 60.84 -13.86 -17.22
CA SER A 525 62.24 -14.01 -17.67
C SER A 525 63.25 -14.08 -16.51
N SER A 526 62.89 -13.59 -15.33
CA SER A 526 63.70 -13.58 -14.11
C SER A 526 63.68 -14.91 -13.32
N ARG A 527 62.97 -15.95 -13.79
CA ARG A 527 62.85 -17.27 -13.10
C ARG A 527 63.73 -18.39 -13.65
N SER A 528 64.50 -18.17 -14.71
CA SER A 528 65.33 -19.19 -15.37
C SER A 528 66.80 -19.23 -14.92
N SER A 529 67.19 -18.50 -13.85
CA SER A 529 68.59 -18.42 -13.41
C SER A 529 68.78 -18.46 -11.88
N SER A 530 68.31 -19.53 -11.21
CA SER A 530 68.82 -19.94 -9.89
C SER A 530 68.45 -21.39 -9.53
N THR A 531 69.12 -22.37 -10.15
CA THR A 531 69.19 -23.74 -9.60
C THR A 531 70.43 -23.87 -8.71
N SER A 532 70.26 -23.90 -7.39
CA SER A 532 71.26 -24.39 -6.43
C SER A 532 70.61 -24.95 -5.17
N ALA A 533 70.75 -26.27 -5.01
CA ALA A 533 70.81 -27.03 -3.75
C ALA A 533 69.76 -26.82 -2.63
N ALA A 534 68.78 -27.72 -2.61
CA ALA A 534 68.46 -28.65 -1.51
C ALA A 534 68.54 -28.20 -0.02
N GLY A 535 67.41 -28.34 0.70
CA GLY A 535 67.34 -28.29 2.17
C GLY A 535 65.96 -28.66 2.72
N SER A 536 65.71 -29.97 2.92
CA SER A 536 64.48 -30.53 3.54
C SER A 536 64.22 -29.95 4.94
N LEU A 537 62.98 -29.67 5.39
CA LEU A 537 61.98 -30.59 6.01
C LEU A 537 60.74 -29.72 6.38
N GLY A 538 59.47 -30.15 6.44
CA GLY A 538 58.81 -31.40 6.08
C GLY A 538 57.40 -31.52 6.71
N ARG A 539 56.45 -32.21 6.03
CA ARG A 539 55.12 -32.68 6.54
C ARG A 539 54.03 -31.59 6.78
N LYS A 540 52.71 -31.86 6.61
CA LYS A 540 51.97 -33.13 6.44
C LYS A 540 50.56 -32.95 5.81
N ASP A 541 50.04 -34.03 5.21
CA ASP A 541 48.61 -34.38 4.92
C ASP A 541 47.80 -33.41 4.00
N GLY A 542 46.89 -33.81 3.09
CA GLY A 542 46.40 -35.11 2.57
C GLY A 542 45.03 -34.94 1.85
N ALA A 543 44.49 -35.83 1.00
CA ALA A 543 45.03 -36.99 0.26
C ALA A 543 43.97 -37.55 -0.77
N ARG A 544 44.43 -38.17 -1.89
CA ARG A 544 43.70 -39.08 -2.85
C ARG A 544 42.73 -38.41 -3.86
N HIS A 545 42.81 -38.62 -5.19
CA HIS A 545 42.76 -39.83 -6.06
C HIS A 545 41.41 -40.59 -6.05
N SER A 546 40.89 -41.22 -7.13
CA SER A 546 40.98 -41.09 -8.61
C SER A 546 40.15 -42.23 -9.26
N ALA A 547 39.31 -41.97 -10.28
CA ALA A 547 38.75 -42.95 -11.25
C ALA A 547 37.96 -42.17 -12.34
N ILE A 548 38.42 -42.07 -13.60
CA ILE A 548 38.25 -43.02 -14.72
C ILE A 548 36.79 -43.30 -15.11
N VAL A 549 36.34 -42.75 -16.26
CA VAL A 549 35.32 -43.34 -17.14
C VAL A 549 35.70 -43.05 -18.61
N GLN A 550 35.65 -44.07 -19.47
CA GLN A 550 35.70 -43.93 -20.93
C GLN A 550 34.27 -43.99 -21.52
N GLY A 551 34.05 -43.24 -22.60
CA GLY A 551 33.37 -43.79 -23.78
C GLY A 551 31.84 -43.67 -23.92
N ASN A 552 31.47 -43.16 -25.09
CA ASN A 552 30.46 -43.68 -26.02
C ASN A 552 29.02 -43.13 -26.10
N ILE A 553 28.71 -42.76 -27.36
CA ILE A 553 27.44 -42.91 -28.11
C ILE A 553 26.33 -41.87 -27.87
N TYR A 554 26.09 -41.07 -28.92
CA TYR A 554 24.85 -40.34 -29.17
C TYR A 554 23.79 -41.25 -29.81
N PRO A 555 22.52 -41.19 -29.38
CA PRO A 555 21.38 -41.63 -30.20
C PRO A 555 20.88 -40.49 -31.11
N ASN A 556 20.51 -40.86 -32.34
CA ASN A 556 19.98 -40.00 -33.39
C ASN A 556 18.50 -39.65 -33.15
N VAL A 557 18.13 -38.36 -33.23
CA VAL A 557 16.72 -37.92 -33.30
C VAL A 557 16.49 -36.89 -34.41
N LYS A 558 16.22 -37.43 -35.61
CA LYS A 558 15.19 -37.03 -36.60
C LYS A 558 14.80 -35.55 -36.75
N HIS A 559 14.92 -35.08 -38.00
CA HIS A 559 14.23 -33.91 -38.55
C HIS A 559 12.70 -33.95 -38.37
N GLY A 560 12.10 -32.77 -38.17
CA GLY A 560 10.67 -32.50 -38.29
C GLY A 560 10.45 -31.12 -38.96
N SER A 561 9.41 -31.00 -39.79
CA SER A 561 9.17 -29.85 -40.68
C SER A 561 8.88 -28.55 -39.93
N PHE A 562 9.30 -27.42 -40.51
CA PHE A 562 8.82 -26.08 -40.15
C PHE A 562 7.74 -25.68 -41.18
N ASP A 563 6.47 -25.85 -40.82
CA ASP A 563 5.37 -25.34 -41.63
C ASP A 563 5.09 -23.86 -41.29
N THR A 564 4.76 -23.11 -42.33
CA THR A 564 4.60 -21.66 -42.36
C THR A 564 3.38 -21.16 -41.58
N VAL A 565 3.50 -19.98 -40.94
CA VAL A 565 2.34 -19.14 -40.60
C VAL A 565 2.64 -17.67 -40.93
N ASP A 566 1.60 -16.94 -41.33
CA ASP A 566 1.61 -15.70 -42.10
C ASP A 566 2.38 -14.47 -41.55
N HIS A 567 2.79 -13.62 -42.49
CA HIS A 567 3.14 -12.23 -42.25
C HIS A 567 1.93 -11.43 -41.73
N ALA A 568 1.94 -11.08 -40.45
CA ALA A 568 1.10 -10.00 -39.92
C ALA A 568 1.77 -8.64 -40.16
N VAL A 569 1.08 -7.77 -40.91
CA VAL A 569 1.50 -6.40 -41.24
C VAL A 569 1.67 -5.55 -39.97
N VAL A 570 2.78 -4.82 -39.87
CA VAL A 570 3.00 -3.81 -38.83
C VAL A 570 2.17 -2.56 -39.17
N PRO A 571 1.22 -2.11 -38.31
CA PRO A 571 0.51 -0.86 -38.55
C PRO A 571 1.40 0.35 -38.23
N GLU A 572 1.52 1.25 -39.19
CA GLU A 572 2.25 2.51 -39.10
C GLU A 572 1.56 3.47 -38.11
N MET A 573 2.35 4.20 -37.30
CA MET A 573 1.83 5.18 -36.33
C MET A 573 1.36 6.47 -37.04
N PRO A 574 0.14 6.99 -36.76
CA PRO A 574 -0.28 8.30 -37.25
C PRO A 574 0.31 9.45 -36.40
N PRO A 575 0.50 10.65 -37.01
CA PRO A 575 1.04 11.84 -36.34
C PRO A 575 0.04 12.53 -35.38
N PRO A 576 0.50 13.44 -34.50
CA PRO A 576 -0.31 13.95 -33.40
C PRO A 576 -1.26 15.12 -33.76
N TYR A 577 -2.31 15.27 -32.95
CA TYR A 577 -3.30 16.37 -32.87
C TYR A 577 -4.41 16.49 -33.93
N SER A 578 -5.61 16.06 -33.55
CA SER A 578 -6.61 17.00 -32.99
C SER A 578 -7.83 16.25 -32.42
N GLU A 579 -7.88 16.03 -31.10
CA GLU A 579 -9.14 15.62 -30.46
C GLU A 579 -10.10 16.81 -30.44
N ALA A 580 -11.24 16.67 -31.13
CA ALA A 580 -12.26 17.71 -31.16
C ALA A 580 -12.77 18.05 -29.74
N CYS A 581 -12.82 19.34 -29.41
CA CYS A 581 -13.33 19.83 -28.13
C CYS A 581 -14.79 19.37 -27.92
N LYS A 582 -15.02 18.56 -26.87
CA LYS A 582 -16.30 17.94 -26.51
C LYS A 582 -17.19 18.83 -25.63
N GLY A 583 -16.71 19.99 -25.19
CA GLY A 583 -17.47 20.96 -24.39
C GLY A 583 -16.55 21.91 -23.62
N ARG A 584 -17.14 22.77 -22.79
CA ARG A 584 -16.41 23.62 -21.83
C ARG A 584 -16.89 23.33 -20.41
N CYS A 585 -15.99 23.56 -19.45
CA CYS A 585 -16.34 23.61 -18.04
C CYS A 585 -15.65 24.79 -17.35
N ARG A 586 -16.17 25.13 -16.17
CA ARG A 586 -15.62 26.11 -15.24
C ARG A 586 -15.13 25.38 -14.00
N ALA A 587 -13.90 25.64 -13.57
CA ALA A 587 -13.42 25.15 -12.28
C ALA A 587 -14.18 25.80 -11.12
N VAL A 588 -14.61 24.98 -10.16
CA VAL A 588 -15.34 25.40 -8.94
C VAL A 588 -14.43 25.31 -7.71
N TYR A 589 -13.45 24.42 -7.74
CA TYR A 589 -12.47 24.20 -6.69
C TYR A 589 -11.05 24.27 -7.26
N GLU A 590 -10.08 24.65 -6.43
CA GLU A 590 -8.66 24.65 -6.80
C GLU A 590 -8.12 23.21 -6.81
N TYR A 591 -7.35 22.87 -7.85
CA TYR A 591 -6.60 21.62 -7.91
C TYR A 591 -5.20 21.88 -8.47
N GLN A 592 -4.18 21.37 -7.78
CA GLN A 592 -2.78 21.53 -8.14
C GLN A 592 -2.23 20.23 -8.73
N ALA A 593 -1.70 20.32 -9.95
CA ALA A 593 -1.09 19.18 -10.65
C ALA A 593 0.09 18.60 -9.84
N ARG A 594 0.13 17.28 -9.75
CA ARG A 594 1.16 16.45 -9.09
C ARG A 594 2.02 15.72 -10.12
N MET A 595 1.43 15.36 -11.26
CA MET A 595 2.09 14.69 -12.39
C MET A 595 2.29 15.67 -13.57
N PRO A 596 3.28 15.44 -14.45
CA PRO A 596 3.56 16.35 -15.59
C PRO A 596 2.41 16.49 -16.59
N ASP A 597 1.58 15.45 -16.71
CA ASP A 597 0.42 15.37 -17.60
C ASP A 597 -0.90 15.83 -16.95
N GLU A 598 -0.85 16.34 -15.71
CA GLU A 598 -1.98 16.96 -15.02
C GLU A 598 -2.03 18.50 -15.22
N LEU A 599 -3.22 19.06 -15.01
CA LEU A 599 -3.54 20.46 -15.20
C LEU A 599 -3.88 21.14 -13.87
N THR A 600 -3.11 22.14 -13.47
CA THR A 600 -3.45 23.01 -12.34
C THR A 600 -4.59 23.93 -12.75
N ILE A 601 -5.65 23.99 -11.93
CA ILE A 601 -6.87 24.76 -12.19
C ILE A 601 -7.29 25.55 -10.94
N TYR A 602 -7.79 26.77 -11.13
CA TYR A 602 -8.27 27.65 -10.06
C TYR A 602 -9.76 27.97 -10.23
N PRO A 603 -10.53 28.20 -9.15
CA PRO A 603 -11.95 28.56 -9.23
C PRO A 603 -12.20 29.73 -10.20
N GLY A 604 -13.07 29.51 -11.18
CA GLY A 604 -13.37 30.45 -12.26
C GLY A 604 -12.66 30.18 -13.60
N ASP A 605 -11.63 29.33 -13.65
CA ASP A 605 -10.95 28.98 -14.91
C ASP A 605 -11.90 28.30 -15.89
N SER A 606 -11.93 28.78 -17.15
CA SER A 606 -12.64 28.14 -18.27
C SER A 606 -11.72 27.15 -18.99
N ILE A 607 -12.12 25.88 -19.01
CA ILE A 607 -11.33 24.77 -19.55
C ILE A 607 -12.08 24.15 -20.73
N PHE A 608 -11.37 23.86 -21.82
CA PHE A 608 -11.92 23.10 -22.95
C PHE A 608 -11.77 21.60 -22.71
N ILE A 609 -12.84 20.83 -22.81
CA ILE A 609 -12.85 19.38 -22.53
C ILE A 609 -12.50 18.63 -23.82
N HIS A 610 -11.46 17.81 -23.82
CA HIS A 610 -11.10 16.94 -24.95
C HIS A 610 -11.50 15.49 -24.69
N ALA A 611 -11.39 14.98 -23.46
CA ALA A 611 -11.86 13.65 -23.09
C ALA A 611 -12.43 13.60 -21.66
N LYS A 612 -13.44 12.76 -21.45
CA LYS A 612 -13.98 12.39 -20.13
C LYS A 612 -13.69 10.91 -19.91
N GLN A 613 -12.78 10.58 -19.00
CA GLN A 613 -12.42 9.19 -18.69
C GLN A 613 -13.36 8.63 -17.62
N SER A 614 -13.53 7.30 -17.61
CA SER A 614 -14.48 6.61 -16.72
C SER A 614 -14.01 6.47 -15.26
N ASP A 615 -12.76 6.87 -14.98
CA ASP A 615 -12.11 6.86 -13.65
C ASP A 615 -12.34 8.15 -12.85
N GLY A 616 -13.07 9.12 -13.40
CA GLY A 616 -13.33 10.42 -12.79
C GLY A 616 -12.36 11.54 -13.21
N TRP A 617 -11.43 11.28 -14.13
CA TRP A 617 -10.50 12.28 -14.66
C TRP A 617 -10.88 12.76 -16.05
N TRP A 618 -10.91 14.08 -16.25
CA TRP A 618 -11.13 14.67 -17.56
C TRP A 618 -9.83 15.26 -18.09
N ARG A 619 -9.59 15.13 -19.39
CA ARG A 619 -8.47 15.75 -20.10
C ARG A 619 -8.98 16.98 -20.82
N GLY A 620 -8.31 18.11 -20.62
CA GLY A 620 -8.71 19.37 -21.22
C GLY A 620 -7.56 20.36 -21.38
N GLU A 621 -7.85 21.49 -22.03
CA GLU A 621 -6.93 22.59 -22.27
C GLU A 621 -7.31 23.83 -21.45
N LEU A 622 -6.33 24.40 -20.75
CA LEU A 622 -6.41 25.71 -20.11
C LEU A 622 -5.19 26.53 -20.52
N ARG A 623 -5.44 27.70 -21.14
CA ARG A 623 -4.39 28.68 -21.52
C ARG A 623 -3.26 28.07 -22.38
N GLY A 624 -3.59 27.18 -23.33
CA GLY A 624 -2.61 26.49 -24.18
C GLY A 624 -1.88 25.30 -23.54
N LYS A 625 -2.11 25.00 -22.27
CA LYS A 625 -1.60 23.78 -21.62
C LYS A 625 -2.72 22.73 -21.56
N MET A 626 -2.41 21.52 -22.02
CA MET A 626 -3.29 20.36 -21.86
C MET A 626 -2.85 19.45 -20.72
N GLY A 627 -3.83 18.88 -20.02
CA GLY A 627 -3.59 17.89 -18.98
C GLY A 627 -4.87 17.31 -18.40
N ALA A 628 -4.72 16.34 -17.50
CA ALA A 628 -5.81 15.73 -16.74
C ALA A 628 -6.15 16.55 -15.48
N PHE A 629 -7.43 16.61 -15.12
CA PHE A 629 -7.94 17.19 -13.88
C PHE A 629 -9.18 16.42 -13.37
N PRO A 630 -9.52 16.48 -12.07
CA PRO A 630 -10.65 15.73 -11.52
C PRO A 630 -12.00 16.31 -11.95
N ALA A 631 -12.92 15.46 -12.40
CA ALA A 631 -14.27 15.86 -12.84
C ALA A 631 -15.10 16.53 -11.73
N CYS A 632 -14.90 16.13 -10.47
CA CYS A 632 -15.62 16.70 -9.33
C CYS A 632 -15.15 18.11 -8.91
N TYR A 633 -14.13 18.68 -9.58
CA TYR A 633 -13.60 20.02 -9.32
C TYR A 633 -14.14 21.06 -10.32
N VAL A 634 -14.94 20.63 -11.30
CA VAL A 634 -15.46 21.48 -12.39
C VAL A 634 -16.98 21.34 -12.55
N GLU A 635 -17.59 22.33 -13.18
CA GLU A 635 -18.99 22.36 -13.58
C GLU A 635 -19.07 22.63 -15.10
N GLU A 636 -19.84 21.85 -15.85
CA GLU A 636 -19.99 22.05 -17.30
C GLU A 636 -20.76 23.36 -17.62
N THR A 637 -20.39 24.03 -18.71
CA THR A 637 -20.87 25.38 -19.07
C THR A 637 -21.31 25.49 -20.52
#